data_AF-S7VK34-F1
#
_entry.id   AF-S7VK34-F1
#
_cell.length_a   1.000
_cell.length_b   1.000
_cell.length_c   1.000
_cell.angle_alpha   90.00
_cell.angle_beta   90.00
_cell.angle_gamma   90.00
#
_symmetry.space_group_name_H-M   'P 1'
#
loop_
_entity.id
_entity.type
_entity.pdbx_description
1 polymer ?
#
loop_
_entity_poly.entity_id
_entity_poly.type
_entity_poly.pdbx_seq_one_letter_code
_entity_poly.pdbx_strand_id
1 'polypeptide(L)'
;MTSKSLAYMKGMQDNGLLASAKHFPGHGDTEVDSHYGLPVLNFSKRRLKDLELYPFQKLMDQGLGSIMVAHMEIPVLDSAENSPSSLSKPIVTDLLKNEMGYEGLIFTDALNMQAVAKYYPPGKVDAKALVAGNDMLLNTMNVSAAITEIKAALGRGEISQEEIDKRVIKVLKAKAWLGLDKWQPVETDHLIADLNNSEANFLAEKLTKASLTLLRNEEQVLPIKGLANTKIASLSIGTNQRTEFQHYLDRYSPMDHFIFPKEGSVDDINALKERLSGHQLVLVGIHGLGIREGNNNFGISPEMETLLRSLIESHTVIVSVFGNVYSLGKIQGLENAAGVIAAYQETSLTQDLTAQMIFGGIGVSGKLPVTINNVFSRGDGLTLEGGIRMAYTSPEGVGLASRDLDGIDSMMQMAIKIKAIPGGQVLMSKEGKVFYHKAFGYHTYDSLQEVRVDDLYDLASITKISTSLAAFMHLKGRGEFDENQTLGHYLKAARGTNKENLVYKDILTHQARLRSWIPFWMSTVRKNGSFKWYTMKMDSSRRFPIKVADKLYIHRKYDRKIYKEIFSSPLNAEPGYVYSDLSFILAPKVVEEITGKDFYSYLEENLYKPLGAGTLTYNPYLNFEMDRIVPTEYDSAFRKQLLHGTVHDEGAAMLGGVSGHAGLFGTSNDLAKLMHLYLYDGLYAEEQLIASGVVHEYSKCVFCEEGNYRGMGFDRANKPGDPNGNAAPSASEKSFGHSGFTGTYTWIDPENEIVYVFLSNRVNPTRENRNIYKLNVRTNIMEEVYKAMEKAKLREQH
;
A
#
# COMPACT_ATOMS: atom_id res chain seq x y z
N MET A 1 -5.92 -24.47 -18.73
CA MET A 1 -7.18 -24.48 -17.96
C MET A 1 -7.28 -25.76 -17.13
N THR A 2 -7.34 -26.94 -17.74
CA THR A 2 -7.49 -28.24 -17.06
C THR A 2 -6.53 -28.47 -15.89
N SER A 3 -5.24 -28.17 -16.04
CA SER A 3 -4.27 -28.30 -14.94
C SER A 3 -4.59 -27.43 -13.73
N LYS A 4 -5.07 -26.19 -13.95
CA LYS A 4 -5.50 -25.27 -12.88
C LYS A 4 -6.78 -25.78 -12.21
N SER A 5 -7.74 -26.25 -13.01
CA SER A 5 -8.98 -26.85 -12.50
C SER A 5 -8.70 -28.10 -11.65
N LEU A 6 -7.74 -28.93 -12.06
CA LEU A 6 -7.32 -30.11 -11.31
C LEU A 6 -6.71 -29.75 -9.96
N ALA A 7 -5.81 -28.75 -9.94
CA ALA A 7 -5.23 -28.26 -8.69
C ALA A 7 -6.30 -27.73 -7.74
N TYR A 8 -7.28 -26.97 -8.26
CA TYR A 8 -8.38 -26.45 -7.44
C TYR A 8 -9.30 -27.54 -6.92
N MET A 9 -9.65 -28.52 -7.76
CA MET A 9 -10.43 -29.70 -7.37
C MET A 9 -9.75 -30.50 -6.26
N LYS A 10 -8.46 -30.79 -6.40
CA LYS A 10 -7.68 -31.50 -5.37
C LYS A 10 -7.62 -30.69 -4.07
N GLY A 11 -7.33 -29.39 -4.14
CA GLY A 11 -7.32 -28.52 -2.96
C GLY A 11 -8.64 -28.54 -2.18
N MET A 12 -9.79 -28.58 -2.86
CA MET A 12 -11.10 -28.74 -2.21
C MET A 12 -11.30 -30.15 -1.64
N GLN A 13 -11.16 -31.18 -2.48
CA GLN A 13 -11.53 -32.56 -2.11
C GLN A 13 -10.59 -33.17 -1.08
N ASP A 14 -9.29 -32.87 -1.13
CA ASP A 14 -8.30 -33.36 -0.15
C ASP A 14 -8.56 -32.75 1.24
N ASN A 15 -9.34 -31.66 1.33
CA ASN A 15 -9.76 -31.01 2.57
C ASN A 15 -11.26 -31.25 2.89
N GLY A 16 -11.86 -32.31 2.33
CA GLY A 16 -13.23 -32.71 2.67
C GLY A 16 -14.32 -31.81 2.10
N LEU A 17 -14.05 -31.08 1.01
CA LEU A 17 -15.05 -30.31 0.26
C LEU A 17 -15.34 -30.97 -1.09
N LEU A 18 -16.61 -31.32 -1.35
CA LEU A 18 -17.02 -31.91 -2.61
C LEU A 18 -16.92 -30.88 -3.75
N ALA A 19 -16.01 -31.11 -4.69
CA ALA A 19 -15.86 -30.24 -5.86
C ALA A 19 -16.89 -30.61 -6.94
N SER A 20 -17.58 -29.60 -7.47
CA SER A 20 -18.51 -29.74 -8.60
C SER A 20 -17.94 -29.09 -9.85
N ALA A 21 -17.51 -29.87 -10.85
CA ALA A 21 -17.12 -29.29 -12.14
C ALA A 21 -18.36 -28.76 -12.85
N LYS A 22 -18.28 -27.52 -13.37
CA LYS A 22 -19.40 -26.89 -14.06
C LYS A 22 -18.93 -25.95 -15.17
N HIS A 23 -19.72 -25.74 -16.22
CA HIS A 23 -21.03 -26.37 -16.47
C HIS A 23 -20.92 -27.39 -17.61
N PHE A 24 -21.25 -28.65 -17.33
CA PHE A 24 -21.22 -29.74 -18.30
C PHE A 24 -22.39 -29.59 -19.30
N PRO A 25 -22.22 -29.93 -20.59
CA PRO A 25 -21.01 -30.45 -21.26
C PRO A 25 -20.05 -29.40 -21.83
N GLY A 26 -20.15 -28.14 -21.40
CA GLY A 26 -19.28 -27.04 -21.83
C GLY A 26 -20.06 -25.79 -22.24
N HIS A 27 -20.20 -24.86 -21.31
CA HIS A 27 -20.99 -23.62 -21.48
C HIS A 27 -20.15 -22.43 -21.98
N GLY A 28 -18.83 -22.56 -22.07
CA GLY A 28 -17.92 -21.43 -22.26
C GLY A 28 -18.02 -20.68 -23.61
N ASP A 29 -18.76 -21.20 -24.59
CA ASP A 29 -18.92 -20.61 -25.93
C ASP A 29 -20.42 -20.51 -26.31
N THR A 30 -21.24 -19.98 -25.40
CA THR A 30 -22.67 -19.70 -25.63
C THR A 30 -22.94 -18.21 -25.78
N GLU A 31 -23.74 -17.82 -26.77
CA GLU A 31 -24.15 -16.42 -26.98
C GLU A 31 -25.32 -15.97 -26.08
N VAL A 32 -26.12 -16.92 -25.60
CA VAL A 32 -27.32 -16.68 -24.78
C VAL A 32 -27.05 -17.08 -23.34
N ASP A 33 -27.51 -16.26 -22.39
CA ASP A 33 -27.50 -16.60 -20.98
C ASP A 33 -28.71 -17.48 -20.61
N SER A 34 -28.44 -18.64 -20.04
CA SER A 34 -29.45 -19.61 -19.56
C SER A 34 -30.48 -19.01 -18.59
N HIS A 35 -30.18 -17.88 -17.93
CA HIS A 35 -31.15 -17.18 -17.08
C HIS A 35 -32.29 -16.54 -17.88
N TYR A 36 -32.08 -16.22 -19.16
CA TYR A 36 -33.03 -15.49 -20.01
C TYR A 36 -33.52 -16.31 -21.23
N GLY A 37 -32.82 -17.38 -21.62
CA GLY A 37 -33.23 -18.25 -22.72
C GLY A 37 -32.37 -19.52 -22.82
N LEU A 38 -32.79 -20.51 -23.58
CA LEU A 38 -32.04 -21.76 -23.76
C LEU A 38 -30.90 -21.56 -24.77
N PRO A 39 -29.60 -21.67 -24.39
CA PRO A 39 -28.49 -21.55 -25.33
C PRO A 39 -28.39 -22.78 -26.22
N VAL A 40 -28.10 -22.59 -27.51
CA VAL A 40 -27.95 -23.67 -28.49
C VAL A 40 -26.49 -23.77 -28.92
N LEU A 41 -25.90 -24.97 -28.83
CA LEU A 41 -24.53 -25.26 -29.24
C LEU A 41 -24.50 -26.14 -30.50
N ASN A 42 -24.26 -25.50 -31.64
CA ASN A 42 -24.18 -26.15 -32.95
C ASN A 42 -22.76 -26.62 -33.29
N PHE A 43 -22.15 -27.41 -32.42
CA PHE A 43 -20.78 -27.91 -32.59
C PHE A 43 -20.73 -29.36 -33.11
N SER A 44 -19.60 -29.74 -33.69
CA SER A 44 -19.35 -31.14 -34.07
C SER A 44 -19.03 -31.99 -32.84
N LYS A 45 -19.34 -33.29 -32.87
CA LYS A 45 -18.95 -34.23 -31.80
C LYS A 45 -17.44 -34.23 -31.53
N ARG A 46 -16.64 -34.07 -32.59
CA ARG A 46 -15.17 -34.00 -32.47
C ARG A 46 -14.74 -32.77 -31.67
N ARG A 47 -15.29 -31.60 -31.97
CA ARG A 47 -15.00 -30.37 -31.21
C ARG A 47 -15.38 -30.54 -29.74
N LEU A 48 -16.62 -30.98 -29.47
CA LEU A 48 -17.11 -31.26 -28.12
C LEU A 48 -16.15 -32.16 -27.35
N LYS A 49 -15.66 -33.25 -27.97
CA LYS A 49 -14.70 -34.17 -27.35
C LYS A 49 -13.33 -33.53 -27.10
N ASP A 50 -12.78 -32.84 -28.10
CA ASP A 50 -11.40 -32.36 -28.08
C ASP A 50 -11.24 -31.07 -27.24
N LEU A 51 -12.32 -30.30 -27.02
CA LEU A 51 -12.28 -29.01 -26.34
C LEU A 51 -13.23 -28.92 -25.12
N GLU A 52 -14.54 -29.00 -25.32
CA GLU A 52 -15.52 -28.73 -24.26
C GLU A 52 -15.58 -29.82 -23.17
N LEU A 53 -15.57 -31.11 -23.57
CA LEU A 53 -15.63 -32.29 -22.70
C LEU A 53 -14.26 -32.66 -22.12
N TYR A 54 -13.17 -32.27 -22.77
CA TYR A 54 -11.81 -32.66 -22.39
C TYR A 54 -11.47 -32.32 -20.93
N PRO A 55 -11.75 -31.10 -20.40
CA PRO A 55 -11.52 -30.79 -19.00
C PRO A 55 -12.30 -31.70 -18.05
N PHE A 56 -13.57 -31.99 -18.36
CA PHE A 56 -14.40 -32.88 -17.53
C PHE A 56 -13.79 -34.28 -17.48
N GLN A 57 -13.45 -34.86 -18.63
CA GLN A 57 -12.82 -36.19 -18.67
C GLN A 57 -11.57 -36.25 -17.79
N LYS A 58 -10.69 -35.24 -17.89
CA LYS A 58 -9.45 -35.21 -17.10
C LYS A 58 -9.67 -35.05 -15.61
N LEU A 59 -10.72 -34.35 -15.18
CA LEU A 59 -11.09 -34.27 -13.76
C LEU A 59 -11.71 -35.58 -13.28
N MET A 60 -12.55 -36.23 -14.10
CA MET A 60 -13.13 -37.55 -13.79
C MET A 60 -12.05 -38.62 -13.63
N ASP A 61 -11.06 -38.65 -14.52
CA ASP A 61 -9.87 -39.53 -14.44
C ASP A 61 -9.06 -39.32 -13.13
N GLN A 62 -9.35 -38.26 -12.38
CA GLN A 62 -8.68 -37.89 -11.12
C GLN A 62 -9.63 -37.89 -9.92
N GLY A 63 -10.81 -38.51 -10.03
CA GLY A 63 -11.74 -38.69 -8.92
C GLY A 63 -12.59 -37.46 -8.63
N LEU A 64 -13.06 -36.74 -9.65
CA LEU A 64 -14.03 -35.66 -9.50
C LEU A 64 -15.31 -36.16 -8.79
N GLY A 65 -15.68 -35.48 -7.70
CA GLY A 65 -16.78 -35.88 -6.83
C GLY A 65 -18.17 -35.52 -7.32
N SER A 66 -18.34 -34.36 -7.98
CA SER A 66 -19.61 -33.96 -8.58
C SER A 66 -19.47 -33.20 -9.91
N ILE A 67 -20.54 -33.23 -10.73
CA ILE A 67 -20.69 -32.47 -11.98
C ILE A 67 -22.05 -31.77 -11.97
N MET A 68 -22.08 -30.52 -12.41
CA MET A 68 -23.32 -29.79 -12.66
C MET A 68 -23.59 -29.69 -14.16
N VAL A 69 -24.77 -30.14 -14.58
CA VAL A 69 -25.23 -30.14 -15.97
C VAL A 69 -26.03 -28.86 -16.24
N ALA A 70 -25.57 -28.05 -17.17
CA ALA A 70 -26.24 -26.83 -17.60
C ALA A 70 -27.55 -27.11 -18.36
N HIS A 71 -28.32 -26.05 -18.59
CA HIS A 71 -29.47 -26.05 -19.49
C HIS A 71 -29.05 -25.50 -20.86
N MET A 72 -28.72 -26.39 -21.80
CA MET A 72 -28.32 -26.04 -23.18
C MET A 72 -28.88 -27.04 -24.18
N GLU A 73 -29.24 -26.60 -25.38
CA GLU A 73 -29.61 -27.47 -26.48
C GLU A 73 -28.37 -27.81 -27.32
N ILE A 74 -28.12 -29.10 -27.57
CA ILE A 74 -26.92 -29.56 -28.28
C ILE A 74 -27.35 -30.59 -29.34
N PRO A 75 -27.78 -30.13 -30.54
CA PRO A 75 -28.45 -30.99 -31.53
C PRO A 75 -27.65 -32.23 -31.96
N VAL A 76 -26.31 -32.15 -31.91
CA VAL A 76 -25.44 -33.27 -32.29
C VAL A 76 -25.41 -34.39 -31.25
N LEU A 77 -25.79 -34.10 -30.00
CA LEU A 77 -25.87 -35.07 -28.91
C LEU A 77 -27.32 -35.53 -28.65
N ASP A 78 -28.28 -34.62 -28.81
CA ASP A 78 -29.72 -34.91 -28.74
C ASP A 78 -30.47 -34.05 -29.76
N SER A 79 -31.09 -34.70 -30.75
CA SER A 79 -31.80 -34.03 -31.84
C SER A 79 -33.25 -33.66 -31.49
N ALA A 80 -33.71 -33.94 -30.27
CA ALA A 80 -35.05 -33.58 -29.84
C ALA A 80 -35.18 -32.05 -29.65
N GLU A 81 -36.22 -31.45 -30.23
CA GLU A 81 -36.50 -30.02 -30.06
C GLU A 81 -36.76 -29.65 -28.60
N ASN A 82 -36.25 -28.50 -28.15
CA ASN A 82 -36.40 -28.03 -26.78
C ASN A 82 -35.99 -29.10 -25.75
N SER A 83 -34.87 -29.77 -26.00
CA SER A 83 -34.24 -30.76 -25.10
C SER A 83 -33.00 -30.18 -24.43
N PRO A 84 -33.15 -29.45 -23.31
CA PRO A 84 -32.03 -29.01 -22.49
C PRO A 84 -31.17 -30.19 -22.04
N SER A 85 -29.85 -30.01 -22.02
CA SER A 85 -28.86 -31.02 -21.63
C SER A 85 -29.15 -31.67 -20.28
N SER A 86 -29.60 -30.91 -19.29
CA SER A 86 -29.97 -31.45 -17.98
C SER A 86 -31.23 -32.34 -17.97
N LEU A 87 -32.06 -32.27 -19.01
CA LEU A 87 -33.30 -33.05 -19.18
C LEU A 87 -33.14 -34.15 -20.24
N SER A 88 -31.97 -34.25 -20.86
CA SER A 88 -31.67 -35.14 -21.97
C SER A 88 -31.03 -36.44 -21.48
N LYS A 89 -31.72 -37.57 -21.67
CA LYS A 89 -31.17 -38.89 -21.40
C LYS A 89 -29.94 -39.21 -22.28
N PRO A 90 -29.92 -38.89 -23.59
CA PRO A 90 -28.72 -39.04 -24.41
C PRO A 90 -27.48 -38.33 -23.85
N ILE A 91 -27.66 -37.15 -23.24
CA ILE A 91 -26.52 -36.38 -22.70
C ILE A 91 -26.15 -36.83 -21.28
N VAL A 92 -27.11 -36.96 -20.37
CA VAL A 92 -26.82 -37.24 -18.95
C VAL A 92 -26.54 -38.72 -18.71
N THR A 93 -27.31 -39.62 -19.32
CA THR A 93 -27.11 -41.06 -19.12
C THR A 93 -26.16 -41.63 -20.16
N ASP A 94 -26.46 -41.46 -21.45
CA ASP A 94 -25.73 -42.21 -22.48
C ASP A 94 -24.31 -41.64 -22.68
N LEU A 95 -24.15 -40.32 -22.74
CA LEU A 95 -22.82 -39.69 -22.82
C LEU A 95 -22.11 -39.66 -21.46
N LEU A 96 -22.64 -38.93 -20.48
CA LEU A 96 -21.90 -38.67 -19.23
C LEU A 96 -21.67 -39.93 -18.38
N LYS A 97 -22.70 -40.75 -18.14
CA LYS A 97 -22.56 -41.96 -17.30
C LYS A 97 -21.96 -43.12 -18.09
N ASN A 98 -22.50 -43.44 -19.26
CA ASN A 98 -22.14 -44.67 -19.97
C ASN A 98 -20.87 -44.50 -20.82
N GLU A 99 -20.80 -43.48 -21.69
CA GLU A 99 -19.64 -43.29 -22.58
C GLU A 99 -18.42 -42.73 -21.85
N MET A 100 -18.60 -41.71 -21.01
CA MET A 100 -17.50 -41.07 -20.27
C MET A 100 -17.19 -41.75 -18.92
N GLY A 101 -18.02 -42.71 -18.50
CA GLY A 101 -17.77 -43.53 -17.31
C GLY A 101 -17.89 -42.80 -15.98
N TYR A 102 -18.73 -41.75 -15.89
CA TYR A 102 -18.80 -40.94 -14.69
C TYR A 102 -19.60 -41.59 -13.55
N GLU A 103 -18.94 -41.80 -12.40
CA GLU A 103 -19.52 -42.42 -11.21
C GLU A 103 -19.78 -41.44 -10.05
N GLY A 104 -19.36 -40.17 -10.15
CA GLY A 104 -19.60 -39.15 -9.13
C GLY A 104 -21.00 -38.52 -9.22
N LEU A 105 -21.39 -37.67 -8.28
CA LEU A 105 -22.75 -37.09 -8.24
C LEU A 105 -23.04 -36.17 -9.43
N ILE A 106 -24.25 -36.26 -9.98
CA ILE A 106 -24.74 -35.41 -11.08
C ILE A 106 -25.83 -34.48 -10.55
N PHE A 107 -25.58 -33.18 -10.65
CA PHE A 107 -26.51 -32.12 -10.29
C PHE A 107 -27.07 -31.49 -11.56
N THR A 108 -28.36 -31.14 -11.54
CA THR A 108 -28.87 -30.15 -12.49
C THR A 108 -28.36 -28.76 -12.11
N ASP A 109 -28.29 -27.86 -13.09
CA ASP A 109 -28.41 -26.43 -12.81
C ASP A 109 -29.82 -26.09 -12.26
N ALA A 110 -30.04 -24.84 -11.88
CA ALA A 110 -31.26 -24.43 -11.20
C ALA A 110 -32.53 -24.61 -12.07
N LEU A 111 -33.41 -25.54 -11.68
CA LEU A 111 -34.61 -25.92 -12.44
C LEU A 111 -35.70 -24.84 -12.49
N ASN A 112 -35.57 -23.78 -11.71
CA ASN A 112 -36.43 -22.60 -11.77
C ASN A 112 -35.97 -21.56 -12.81
N MET A 113 -34.84 -21.77 -13.50
CA MET A 113 -34.37 -20.89 -14.56
C MET A 113 -35.31 -20.89 -15.77
N GLN A 114 -35.45 -19.73 -16.44
CA GLN A 114 -36.39 -19.57 -17.54
C GLN A 114 -36.11 -20.50 -18.73
N ALA A 115 -34.85 -20.88 -18.96
CA ALA A 115 -34.44 -21.83 -20.01
C ALA A 115 -35.16 -23.19 -19.94
N VAL A 116 -35.67 -23.59 -18.76
CA VAL A 116 -36.41 -24.84 -18.56
C VAL A 116 -37.81 -24.62 -18.01
N ALA A 117 -37.98 -23.70 -17.07
CA ALA A 117 -39.25 -23.46 -16.36
C ALA A 117 -40.36 -22.91 -17.28
N LYS A 118 -40.01 -22.25 -18.39
CA LYS A 118 -41.00 -21.78 -19.37
C LYS A 118 -41.65 -22.92 -20.17
N TYR A 119 -40.94 -24.03 -20.34
CA TYR A 119 -41.36 -25.14 -21.21
C TYR A 119 -42.04 -26.27 -20.44
N TYR A 120 -41.80 -26.37 -19.13
CA TYR A 120 -42.29 -27.45 -18.30
C TYR A 120 -42.87 -26.92 -16.98
N PRO A 121 -44.09 -27.37 -16.59
CA PRO A 121 -44.67 -26.97 -15.32
C PRO A 121 -43.88 -27.53 -14.13
N PRO A 122 -43.99 -26.91 -12.94
CA PRO A 122 -43.40 -27.44 -11.72
C PRO A 122 -43.72 -28.92 -11.50
N GLY A 123 -42.73 -29.69 -11.06
CA GLY A 123 -42.83 -31.13 -10.86
C GLY A 123 -42.53 -31.97 -12.11
N LYS A 124 -43.04 -31.58 -13.28
CA LYS A 124 -42.74 -32.30 -14.53
C LYS A 124 -41.30 -32.11 -14.98
N VAL A 125 -40.77 -30.90 -14.82
CA VAL A 125 -39.34 -30.62 -15.10
C VAL A 125 -38.42 -31.45 -14.20
N ASP A 126 -38.79 -31.58 -12.92
CA ASP A 126 -38.06 -32.34 -11.91
C ASP A 126 -38.05 -33.85 -12.23
N ALA A 127 -39.23 -34.40 -12.55
CA ALA A 127 -39.36 -35.79 -12.96
C ALA A 127 -38.57 -36.07 -14.25
N LYS A 128 -38.62 -35.18 -15.24
CA LYS A 128 -37.81 -35.29 -16.47
C LYS A 128 -36.31 -35.28 -16.18
N ALA A 129 -35.83 -34.36 -15.33
CA ALA A 129 -34.42 -34.29 -14.95
C ALA A 129 -33.97 -35.57 -14.24
N LEU A 130 -34.79 -36.12 -13.34
CA LEU A 130 -34.52 -37.40 -12.70
C LEU A 130 -34.48 -38.54 -13.74
N VAL A 131 -35.50 -38.66 -14.59
CA VAL A 131 -35.54 -39.70 -15.64
C VAL A 131 -34.33 -39.60 -16.59
N ALA A 132 -33.86 -38.38 -16.89
CA ALA A 132 -32.68 -38.16 -17.74
C ALA A 132 -31.38 -38.74 -17.16
N GLY A 133 -31.25 -38.84 -15.84
CA GLY A 133 -30.10 -39.45 -15.18
C GLY A 133 -29.48 -38.68 -14.02
N ASN A 134 -30.00 -37.48 -13.69
CA ASN A 134 -29.45 -36.66 -12.61
C ASN A 134 -29.69 -37.29 -11.23
N ASP A 135 -28.80 -37.05 -10.28
CA ASP A 135 -28.88 -37.54 -8.90
C ASP A 135 -29.51 -36.50 -7.97
N MET A 136 -29.20 -35.22 -8.18
CA MET A 136 -29.61 -34.09 -7.35
C MET A 136 -30.28 -33.01 -8.21
N LEU A 137 -31.48 -32.59 -7.81
CA LEU A 137 -32.29 -31.58 -8.50
C LEU A 137 -32.17 -30.24 -7.78
N LEU A 138 -31.53 -29.26 -8.42
CA LEU A 138 -31.24 -27.96 -7.81
C LEU A 138 -32.41 -26.98 -8.04
N ASN A 139 -32.81 -26.25 -6.99
CA ASN A 139 -33.86 -25.21 -7.02
C ASN A 139 -35.21 -25.67 -7.62
N THR A 140 -35.70 -26.84 -7.23
CA THR A 140 -37.06 -27.31 -7.54
C THR A 140 -38.13 -26.30 -7.12
N MET A 141 -39.00 -25.91 -8.06
CA MET A 141 -40.04 -24.88 -7.84
C MET A 141 -41.13 -25.30 -6.85
N ASN A 142 -41.49 -26.59 -6.84
CA ASN A 142 -42.50 -27.14 -5.94
C ASN A 142 -42.17 -28.60 -5.59
N VAL A 143 -41.65 -28.81 -4.39
CA VAL A 143 -41.19 -30.13 -3.92
C VAL A 143 -42.33 -31.15 -3.87
N SER A 144 -43.52 -30.77 -3.41
CA SER A 144 -44.69 -31.68 -3.37
C SER A 144 -45.14 -32.11 -4.77
N ALA A 145 -45.13 -31.19 -5.74
CA ALA A 145 -45.45 -31.49 -7.13
C ALA A 145 -44.38 -32.40 -7.76
N ALA A 146 -43.09 -32.15 -7.49
CA ALA A 146 -41.98 -32.99 -7.93
C ALA A 146 -42.10 -34.43 -7.41
N ILE A 147 -42.37 -34.61 -6.11
CA ILE A 147 -42.58 -35.94 -5.53
C ILE A 147 -43.76 -36.65 -6.21
N THR A 148 -44.85 -35.92 -6.47
CA THR A 148 -46.04 -36.47 -7.14
C THR A 148 -45.74 -36.93 -8.56
N GLU A 149 -45.05 -36.09 -9.36
CA GLU A 149 -44.70 -36.41 -10.74
C GLU A 149 -43.63 -37.51 -10.83
N ILE A 150 -42.67 -37.57 -9.90
CA ILE A 150 -41.69 -38.66 -9.82
C ILE A 150 -42.39 -39.99 -9.50
N LYS A 151 -43.35 -40.01 -8.57
CA LYS A 151 -44.20 -41.18 -8.31
C LYS A 151 -45.01 -41.59 -9.53
N ALA A 152 -45.50 -40.62 -10.29
CA ALA A 152 -46.21 -40.89 -11.53
C ALA A 152 -45.27 -41.48 -12.61
N ALA A 153 -44.03 -40.98 -12.74
CA ALA A 153 -43.01 -41.53 -13.63
C ALA A 153 -42.62 -42.97 -13.27
N LEU A 154 -42.50 -43.27 -11.96
CA LEU A 154 -42.34 -44.63 -11.45
C LEU A 154 -43.52 -45.53 -11.86
N GLY A 155 -44.75 -45.06 -11.65
CA GLY A 155 -45.96 -45.80 -12.04
C GLY A 155 -46.08 -46.05 -13.55
N ARG A 156 -45.51 -45.17 -14.38
CA ARG A 156 -45.43 -45.32 -15.84
C ARG A 156 -44.24 -46.18 -16.30
N GLY A 157 -43.35 -46.60 -15.40
CA GLY A 157 -42.16 -47.37 -15.72
C GLY A 157 -41.06 -46.56 -16.44
N GLU A 158 -41.10 -45.22 -16.37
CA GLU A 158 -40.09 -44.34 -16.97
C GLU A 158 -38.76 -44.36 -16.19
N ILE A 159 -38.83 -44.71 -14.90
CA ILE A 159 -37.70 -44.99 -14.02
C ILE A 159 -38.08 -46.14 -13.07
N SER A 160 -37.13 -46.97 -12.66
CA SER A 160 -37.37 -48.05 -11.69
C SER A 160 -37.05 -47.61 -10.26
N GLN A 161 -37.67 -48.26 -9.28
CA GLN A 161 -37.32 -48.05 -7.87
C GLN A 161 -35.85 -48.37 -7.59
N GLU A 162 -35.31 -49.43 -8.22
CA GLU A 162 -33.90 -49.82 -8.08
C GLU A 162 -32.94 -48.70 -8.54
N GLU A 163 -33.27 -48.00 -9.64
CA GLU A 163 -32.46 -46.88 -10.12
C GLU A 163 -32.52 -45.69 -9.16
N ILE A 164 -33.68 -45.40 -8.57
CA ILE A 164 -33.79 -44.36 -7.53
C ILE A 164 -32.97 -44.75 -6.31
N ASP A 165 -33.07 -45.98 -5.83
CA ASP A 165 -32.35 -46.47 -4.66
C ASP A 165 -30.83 -46.38 -4.87
N LYS A 166 -30.33 -46.75 -6.06
CA LYS A 166 -28.91 -46.59 -6.42
C LYS A 166 -28.43 -45.14 -6.30
N ARG A 167 -29.23 -44.17 -6.76
CA ARG A 167 -28.88 -42.74 -6.70
C ARG A 167 -28.98 -42.18 -5.28
N VAL A 168 -29.97 -42.62 -4.49
CA VAL A 168 -30.04 -42.27 -3.07
C VAL A 168 -28.82 -42.80 -2.32
N ILE A 169 -28.42 -44.06 -2.54
CA ILE A 169 -27.20 -44.63 -1.95
C ILE A 169 -25.96 -43.82 -2.35
N LYS A 170 -25.88 -43.38 -3.60
CA LYS A 170 -24.79 -42.53 -4.09
C LYS A 170 -24.71 -41.20 -3.34
N VAL A 171 -25.84 -40.53 -3.11
CA VAL A 171 -25.92 -39.30 -2.29
C VAL A 171 -25.52 -39.58 -0.84
N LEU A 172 -25.99 -40.68 -0.25
CA LEU A 172 -25.63 -41.06 1.12
C LEU A 172 -24.14 -41.38 1.25
N LYS A 173 -23.54 -42.07 0.28
CA LYS A 173 -22.09 -42.32 0.22
C LYS A 173 -21.30 -41.02 0.15
N ALA A 174 -21.73 -40.05 -0.66
CA ALA A 174 -21.09 -38.74 -0.72
C ALA A 174 -21.18 -37.99 0.62
N LYS A 175 -22.34 -38.03 1.29
CA LYS A 175 -22.50 -37.45 2.63
C LYS A 175 -21.59 -38.10 3.67
N ALA A 176 -21.48 -39.43 3.64
CA ALA A 176 -20.59 -40.17 4.54
C ALA A 176 -19.10 -39.90 4.22
N TRP A 177 -18.74 -39.76 2.94
CA TRP A 177 -17.38 -39.37 2.53
C TRP A 177 -17.00 -37.97 3.04
N LEU A 178 -17.97 -37.04 3.09
CA LEU A 178 -17.83 -35.71 3.68
C LEU A 178 -17.91 -35.71 5.22
N GLY A 179 -18.13 -36.86 5.86
CA GLY A 179 -18.29 -36.96 7.32
C GLY A 179 -19.62 -36.40 7.86
N LEU A 180 -20.59 -36.10 7.01
CA LEU A 180 -21.89 -35.51 7.40
C LEU A 180 -22.81 -36.51 8.13
N ASP A 181 -22.47 -37.81 8.12
CA ASP A 181 -23.09 -38.84 8.96
C ASP A 181 -22.66 -38.74 10.43
N LYS A 182 -21.60 -37.97 10.73
CA LYS A 182 -21.14 -37.62 12.07
C LYS A 182 -21.29 -36.13 12.30
N TRP A 183 -22.53 -35.69 12.50
CA TRP A 183 -22.84 -34.28 12.67
C TRP A 183 -21.99 -33.65 13.79
N GLN A 184 -21.30 -32.57 13.44
CA GLN A 184 -20.63 -31.67 14.37
C GLN A 184 -21.16 -30.26 14.10
N PRO A 185 -21.60 -29.52 15.14
CA PRO A 185 -21.98 -28.13 14.96
C PRO A 185 -20.75 -27.33 14.54
N VAL A 186 -20.93 -26.42 13.58
CA VAL A 186 -19.90 -25.44 13.22
C VAL A 186 -19.83 -24.42 14.35
N GLU A 187 -18.61 -24.13 14.82
CA GLU A 187 -18.39 -23.03 15.74
C GLU A 187 -18.63 -21.72 15.00
N THR A 188 -19.59 -20.94 15.48
CA THR A 188 -19.97 -19.68 14.83
C THR A 188 -19.41 -18.47 15.53
N ASP A 189 -18.87 -18.65 16.73
CA ASP A 189 -18.11 -17.63 17.42
C ASP A 189 -16.89 -17.27 16.58
N HIS A 190 -16.73 -15.99 16.25
CA HIS A 190 -15.66 -15.45 15.40
C HIS A 190 -15.60 -15.94 13.93
N LEU A 191 -16.65 -16.60 13.41
CA LEU A 191 -16.69 -17.17 12.05
C LEU A 191 -16.16 -16.25 10.94
N ILE A 192 -16.52 -14.96 10.94
CA ILE A 192 -16.08 -14.01 9.91
C ILE A 192 -14.56 -13.79 9.96
N ALA A 193 -13.97 -13.73 11.16
CA ALA A 193 -12.52 -13.58 11.32
C ALA A 193 -11.79 -14.86 10.90
N ASP A 194 -12.32 -16.02 11.24
CA ASP A 194 -11.74 -17.32 10.87
C ASP A 194 -11.74 -17.54 9.35
N LEU A 195 -12.81 -17.12 8.67
CA LEU A 195 -12.91 -17.16 7.20
C LEU A 195 -12.00 -16.14 6.49
N ASN A 196 -11.64 -15.04 7.16
CA ASN A 196 -10.83 -13.96 6.61
C ASN A 196 -9.53 -13.76 7.42
N ASN A 197 -8.93 -14.87 7.85
CA ASN A 197 -7.70 -14.86 8.63
C ASN A 197 -6.50 -14.31 7.82
N SER A 198 -5.42 -13.98 8.53
CA SER A 198 -4.28 -13.29 7.91
C SER A 198 -3.53 -14.18 6.92
N GLU A 199 -3.48 -15.50 7.13
CA GLU A 199 -2.90 -16.45 6.18
C GLU A 199 -3.69 -16.50 4.86
N ALA A 200 -5.02 -16.50 4.93
CA ALA A 200 -5.89 -16.46 3.75
C ALA A 200 -5.74 -15.15 2.97
N ASN A 201 -5.69 -14.02 3.68
CA ASN A 201 -5.47 -12.70 3.07
C ASN A 201 -4.09 -12.62 2.39
N PHE A 202 -3.04 -13.13 3.05
CA PHE A 202 -1.70 -13.17 2.47
C PHE A 202 -1.60 -14.13 1.27
N LEU A 203 -2.31 -15.27 1.30
CA LEU A 203 -2.43 -16.14 0.14
C LEU A 203 -3.11 -15.41 -1.03
N ALA A 204 -4.17 -14.64 -0.78
CA ALA A 204 -4.82 -13.81 -1.79
C ALA A 204 -3.87 -12.76 -2.38
N GLU A 205 -3.02 -12.13 -1.55
CA GLU A 205 -1.96 -11.22 -2.01
C GLU A 205 -0.98 -11.94 -2.96
N LYS A 206 -0.47 -13.12 -2.54
CA LYS A 206 0.44 -13.94 -3.36
C LYS A 206 -0.16 -14.32 -4.70
N LEU A 207 -1.41 -14.80 -4.70
CA LEU A 207 -2.13 -15.20 -5.92
C LEU A 207 -2.41 -13.99 -6.82
N THR A 208 -2.77 -12.84 -6.24
CA THR A 208 -3.02 -11.62 -7.00
C THR A 208 -1.74 -11.12 -7.65
N LYS A 209 -0.64 -10.99 -6.89
CA LYS A 209 0.69 -10.63 -7.41
C LYS A 209 1.15 -11.55 -8.54
N ALA A 210 0.95 -12.87 -8.37
CA ALA A 210 1.33 -13.85 -9.39
C ALA A 210 0.44 -13.79 -10.66
N SER A 211 -0.75 -13.19 -10.56
CA SER A 211 -1.66 -13.05 -11.70
C SER A 211 -1.40 -11.78 -12.51
N LEU A 212 -0.93 -10.69 -11.89
CA LEU A 212 -0.60 -9.44 -12.58
C LEU A 212 0.33 -9.69 -13.78
N THR A 213 -0.08 -9.19 -14.95
CA THR A 213 0.57 -9.49 -16.22
C THR A 213 0.99 -8.21 -16.92
N LEU A 214 2.30 -8.02 -17.09
CA LEU A 214 2.87 -6.92 -17.87
C LEU A 214 2.88 -7.29 -19.35
N LEU A 215 2.08 -6.65 -20.19
CA LEU A 215 1.99 -6.99 -21.62
C LEU A 215 2.98 -6.22 -22.48
N ARG A 216 3.35 -5.01 -22.04
CA ARG A 216 4.23 -4.12 -22.79
C ARG A 216 5.04 -3.26 -21.83
N ASN A 217 6.32 -3.06 -22.16
CA ASN A 217 7.26 -2.23 -21.41
C ASN A 217 8.29 -1.62 -22.38
N GLU A 218 7.83 -0.69 -23.21
CA GLU A 218 8.64 0.01 -24.20
C GLU A 218 9.74 0.82 -23.50
N GLU A 219 10.96 0.79 -24.04
CA GLU A 219 12.14 1.47 -23.48
C GLU A 219 12.40 1.20 -21.98
N GLN A 220 11.87 0.10 -21.44
CA GLN A 220 11.95 -0.23 -20.01
C GLN A 220 11.42 0.88 -19.09
N VAL A 221 10.32 1.54 -19.48
CA VAL A 221 9.66 2.58 -18.68
C VAL A 221 9.24 2.10 -17.27
N LEU A 222 8.98 0.80 -17.11
CA LEU A 222 8.72 0.14 -15.84
C LEU A 222 9.94 -0.70 -15.38
N PRO A 223 10.26 -0.71 -14.07
CA PRO A 223 9.67 0.15 -13.03
C PRO A 223 10.12 1.61 -13.21
N ILE A 224 9.29 2.57 -12.79
CA ILE A 224 9.58 4.00 -12.96
C ILE A 224 10.84 4.39 -12.17
N LYS A 225 11.82 5.00 -12.83
CA LYS A 225 13.04 5.56 -12.23
C LYS A 225 13.10 7.07 -12.48
N GLY A 226 14.07 7.77 -11.87
CA GLY A 226 14.33 9.19 -12.16
C GLY A 226 13.22 10.16 -11.77
N LEU A 227 12.53 9.91 -10.64
CA LEU A 227 11.38 10.70 -10.18
C LEU A 227 11.62 12.21 -10.12
N ALA A 228 12.86 12.63 -9.85
CA ALA A 228 13.21 14.04 -9.77
C ALA A 228 13.01 14.82 -11.07
N ASN A 229 13.07 14.14 -12.22
CA ASN A 229 13.07 14.77 -13.54
C ASN A 229 11.79 14.48 -14.34
N THR A 230 10.85 13.72 -13.78
CA THR A 230 9.64 13.29 -14.48
C THR A 230 8.40 13.86 -13.80
N LYS A 231 7.66 14.70 -14.51
CA LYS A 231 6.37 15.18 -14.02
C LYS A 231 5.29 14.14 -14.34
N ILE A 232 4.79 13.48 -13.30
CA ILE A 232 3.83 12.37 -13.39
C ILE A 232 2.41 12.88 -13.10
N ALA A 233 1.45 12.40 -13.88
CA ALA A 233 0.02 12.48 -13.57
C ALA A 233 -0.57 11.07 -13.49
N SER A 234 -1.65 10.91 -12.74
CA SER A 234 -2.50 9.72 -12.85
C SER A 234 -3.89 10.08 -13.37
N LEU A 235 -4.48 9.19 -14.15
CA LEU A 235 -5.81 9.34 -14.72
C LEU A 235 -6.59 8.05 -14.51
N SER A 236 -7.68 8.11 -13.74
CA SER A 236 -8.64 7.00 -13.66
C SER A 236 -9.82 7.26 -14.60
N ILE A 237 -10.04 6.34 -15.53
CA ILE A 237 -11.11 6.41 -16.54
C ILE A 237 -12.21 5.42 -16.17
N GLY A 238 -13.49 5.84 -16.23
CA GLY A 238 -14.65 4.98 -15.96
C GLY A 238 -15.15 5.05 -14.51
N THR A 239 -14.73 6.07 -13.75
CA THR A 239 -15.10 6.32 -12.35
C THR A 239 -15.41 7.80 -12.13
N ASN A 240 -16.16 8.11 -11.07
CA ASN A 240 -16.53 9.48 -10.69
C ASN A 240 -15.76 9.98 -9.44
N GLN A 241 -14.92 9.13 -8.87
CA GLN A 241 -14.17 9.43 -7.64
C GLN A 241 -12.74 8.92 -7.74
N ARG A 242 -11.89 9.44 -6.85
CA ARG A 242 -10.51 9.01 -6.71
C ARG A 242 -10.48 7.52 -6.37
N THR A 243 -9.62 6.77 -7.05
CA THR A 243 -9.54 5.31 -6.92
C THR A 243 -8.50 4.88 -5.90
N GLU A 244 -8.63 3.65 -5.40
CA GLU A 244 -7.60 3.01 -4.56
C GLU A 244 -6.24 3.00 -5.28
N PHE A 245 -6.23 2.76 -6.59
CA PHE A 245 -5.03 2.85 -7.42
C PHE A 245 -4.36 4.21 -7.27
N GLN A 246 -5.11 5.30 -7.45
CA GLN A 246 -4.59 6.66 -7.28
C GLN A 246 -4.10 6.95 -5.86
N HIS A 247 -4.78 6.43 -4.83
CA HIS A 247 -4.32 6.54 -3.44
C HIS A 247 -3.02 5.78 -3.17
N TYR A 248 -2.83 4.62 -3.79
CA TYR A 248 -1.61 3.83 -3.60
C TYR A 248 -0.42 4.33 -4.42
N LEU A 249 -0.64 5.04 -5.52
CA LEU A 249 0.43 5.75 -6.25
C LEU A 249 1.10 6.84 -5.40
N ASP A 250 0.34 7.54 -4.55
CA ASP A 250 0.86 8.59 -3.64
C ASP A 250 1.90 8.07 -2.65
N ARG A 251 1.91 6.76 -2.35
CA ARG A 251 2.94 6.16 -1.50
C ARG A 251 4.34 6.35 -2.09
N TYR A 252 4.47 6.53 -3.41
CA TYR A 252 5.76 6.55 -4.10
C TYR A 252 6.21 7.93 -4.52
N SER A 253 5.32 8.75 -5.06
CA SER A 253 5.66 10.10 -5.53
C SER A 253 4.42 10.99 -5.49
N PRO A 254 4.54 12.29 -5.11
CA PRO A 254 3.47 13.25 -5.32
C PRO A 254 3.14 13.37 -6.81
N MET A 255 1.86 13.43 -7.15
CA MET A 255 1.37 13.60 -8.52
C MET A 255 -0.01 14.24 -8.58
N ASP A 256 -0.33 14.80 -9.74
CA ASP A 256 -1.69 15.28 -10.00
C ASP A 256 -2.61 14.10 -10.33
N HIS A 257 -3.80 14.10 -9.73
CA HIS A 257 -4.82 13.08 -9.98
C HIS A 257 -5.96 13.64 -10.80
N PHE A 258 -6.27 12.94 -11.89
CA PHE A 258 -7.37 13.27 -12.80
C PHE A 258 -8.33 12.10 -12.89
N ILE A 259 -9.57 12.41 -13.24
CA ILE A 259 -10.65 11.44 -13.38
C ILE A 259 -11.37 11.75 -14.69
N PHE A 260 -11.70 10.71 -15.45
CA PHE A 260 -12.61 10.80 -16.58
C PHE A 260 -13.81 9.88 -16.32
N PRO A 261 -15.03 10.44 -16.15
CA PRO A 261 -16.22 9.66 -15.84
C PRO A 261 -16.66 8.82 -17.05
N LYS A 262 -17.51 7.82 -16.78
CA LYS A 262 -18.02 6.92 -17.83
C LYS A 262 -18.86 7.65 -18.88
N GLU A 263 -19.61 8.65 -18.45
CA GLU A 263 -20.46 9.52 -19.28
C GLU A 263 -19.73 10.82 -19.70
N GLY A 264 -18.40 10.83 -19.70
CA GLY A 264 -17.60 12.01 -20.07
C GLY A 264 -17.80 12.42 -21.53
N SER A 265 -17.78 13.74 -21.77
CA SER A 265 -18.02 14.35 -23.08
C SER A 265 -16.73 14.71 -23.81
N VAL A 266 -16.85 15.12 -25.09
CA VAL A 266 -15.71 15.62 -25.89
C VAL A 266 -15.12 16.91 -25.27
N ASP A 267 -15.94 17.76 -24.65
CA ASP A 267 -15.45 18.97 -23.98
C ASP A 267 -14.62 18.60 -22.75
N ASP A 268 -15.01 17.56 -22.01
CA ASP A 268 -14.24 17.02 -20.88
C ASP A 268 -12.87 16.47 -21.35
N ILE A 269 -12.83 15.81 -22.51
CA ILE A 269 -11.57 15.35 -23.12
C ILE A 269 -10.63 16.54 -23.37
N ASN A 270 -11.13 17.60 -24.01
CA ASN A 270 -10.32 18.76 -24.34
C ASN A 270 -9.78 19.46 -23.09
N ALA A 271 -10.65 19.66 -22.08
CA ALA A 271 -10.25 20.26 -20.80
C ALA A 271 -9.21 19.40 -20.07
N LEU A 272 -9.36 18.08 -20.09
CA LEU A 272 -8.41 17.16 -19.46
C LEU A 272 -7.06 17.17 -20.18
N LYS A 273 -7.03 17.17 -21.52
CA LYS A 273 -5.79 17.26 -22.30
C LYS A 273 -5.02 18.54 -22.03
N GLU A 274 -5.71 19.67 -21.92
CA GLU A 274 -5.08 20.94 -21.55
C GLU A 274 -4.39 20.85 -20.19
N ARG A 275 -5.08 20.27 -19.19
CA ARG A 275 -4.54 20.08 -17.84
C ARG A 275 -3.37 19.09 -17.77
N LEU A 276 -3.35 18.09 -18.66
CA LEU A 276 -2.30 17.07 -18.76
C LEU A 276 -1.10 17.52 -19.63
N SER A 277 -1.21 18.63 -20.37
CA SER A 277 -0.19 19.06 -21.33
C SER A 277 1.21 19.27 -20.74
N GLY A 278 1.29 19.61 -19.44
CA GLY A 278 2.55 19.82 -18.74
C GLY A 278 3.19 18.55 -18.16
N HIS A 279 2.50 17.41 -18.20
CA HIS A 279 2.98 16.14 -17.64
C HIS A 279 3.69 15.33 -18.72
N GLN A 280 4.75 14.62 -18.35
CA GLN A 280 5.53 13.79 -19.28
C GLN A 280 5.00 12.35 -19.30
N LEU A 281 4.69 11.83 -18.10
CA LEU A 281 4.24 10.47 -17.88
C LEU A 281 2.82 10.49 -17.29
N VAL A 282 1.90 9.77 -17.92
CA VAL A 282 0.52 9.61 -17.46
C VAL A 282 0.24 8.15 -17.12
N LEU A 283 -0.08 7.89 -15.85
CA LEU A 283 -0.46 6.57 -15.33
C LEU A 283 -1.97 6.42 -15.42
N VAL A 284 -2.45 5.62 -16.37
CA VAL A 284 -3.87 5.43 -16.65
C VAL A 284 -4.38 4.17 -15.97
N GLY A 285 -5.44 4.27 -15.18
CA GLY A 285 -6.22 3.14 -14.69
C GLY A 285 -7.59 3.10 -15.39
N ILE A 286 -7.97 1.96 -15.97
CA ILE A 286 -9.30 1.75 -16.55
C ILE A 286 -10.15 0.95 -15.56
N HIS A 287 -11.31 1.52 -15.20
CA HIS A 287 -12.18 1.10 -14.12
C HIS A 287 -13.63 0.92 -14.60
N GLY A 288 -14.48 0.29 -13.78
CA GLY A 288 -15.93 0.23 -14.01
C GLY A 288 -16.33 -0.58 -15.25
N LEU A 289 -15.48 -1.52 -15.65
CA LEU A 289 -15.69 -2.37 -16.81
C LEU A 289 -16.75 -3.45 -16.53
N GLY A 290 -17.63 -3.67 -17.51
CA GLY A 290 -18.59 -4.75 -17.50
C GLY A 290 -17.90 -6.11 -17.53
N ILE A 291 -18.52 -7.11 -16.90
CA ILE A 291 -18.01 -8.49 -16.89
C ILE A 291 -18.14 -9.13 -18.28
N ARG A 292 -19.13 -8.70 -19.07
CA ARG A 292 -19.41 -9.17 -20.44
C ARG A 292 -19.29 -8.02 -21.43
N GLU A 293 -18.95 -8.34 -22.68
CA GLU A 293 -18.90 -7.35 -23.77
C GLU A 293 -20.29 -6.71 -23.97
N GLY A 294 -21.30 -7.55 -24.22
CA GLY A 294 -22.66 -7.12 -24.54
C GLY A 294 -22.71 -6.16 -25.72
N ASN A 295 -23.83 -5.43 -25.86
CA ASN A 295 -23.96 -4.37 -26.88
C ASN A 295 -23.21 -3.08 -26.54
N ASN A 296 -22.47 -3.04 -25.43
CA ASN A 296 -21.88 -1.81 -24.90
C ASN A 296 -20.36 -1.91 -24.71
N ASN A 297 -19.68 -2.86 -25.39
CA ASN A 297 -18.22 -3.02 -25.38
C ASN A 297 -17.58 -3.02 -23.99
N PHE A 298 -18.08 -3.85 -23.06
CA PHE A 298 -17.66 -3.86 -21.64
C PHE A 298 -17.85 -2.51 -20.91
N GLY A 299 -18.68 -1.62 -21.45
CA GLY A 299 -18.89 -0.27 -20.93
C GLY A 299 -17.82 0.74 -21.35
N ILE A 300 -16.96 0.42 -22.33
CA ILE A 300 -16.00 1.37 -22.91
C ILE A 300 -16.74 2.24 -23.93
N SER A 301 -16.80 3.55 -23.67
CA SER A 301 -17.40 4.51 -24.58
C SER A 301 -16.42 4.96 -25.69
N PRO A 302 -16.93 5.45 -26.84
CA PRO A 302 -16.09 6.07 -27.87
C PRO A 302 -15.24 7.24 -27.36
N GLU A 303 -15.74 7.98 -26.37
CA GLU A 303 -15.05 9.10 -25.73
C GLU A 303 -13.86 8.62 -24.90
N MET A 304 -14.02 7.52 -24.13
CA MET A 304 -12.91 6.89 -23.39
C MET A 304 -11.80 6.43 -24.36
N GLU A 305 -12.18 5.79 -25.46
CA GLU A 305 -11.22 5.33 -26.48
C GLU A 305 -10.51 6.51 -27.15
N THR A 306 -11.27 7.55 -27.52
CA THR A 306 -10.73 8.76 -28.15
C THR A 306 -9.75 9.48 -27.22
N LEU A 307 -10.10 9.63 -25.95
CA LEU A 307 -9.20 10.20 -24.94
C LEU A 307 -7.91 9.39 -24.86
N LEU A 308 -8.01 8.07 -24.64
CA LEU A 308 -6.83 7.24 -24.44
C LEU A 308 -5.89 7.24 -25.64
N ARG A 309 -6.44 7.08 -26.86
CA ARG A 309 -5.65 7.16 -28.09
C ARG A 309 -4.92 8.50 -28.19
N SER A 310 -5.63 9.60 -27.94
CA SER A 310 -5.03 10.93 -28.01
C SER A 310 -3.92 11.15 -26.98
N LEU A 311 -4.03 10.54 -25.79
CA LEU A 311 -2.98 10.61 -24.77
C LEU A 311 -1.78 9.75 -25.14
N ILE A 312 -1.99 8.55 -25.68
CA ILE A 312 -0.89 7.67 -26.15
C ILE A 312 -0.09 8.36 -27.27
N GLU A 313 -0.74 9.15 -28.12
CA GLU A 313 -0.07 9.93 -29.18
C GLU A 313 0.73 11.12 -28.65
N SER A 314 0.32 11.74 -27.52
CA SER A 314 0.92 12.98 -27.02
C SER A 314 1.81 12.84 -25.78
N HIS A 315 1.74 11.71 -25.08
CA HIS A 315 2.40 11.49 -23.79
C HIS A 315 3.05 10.11 -23.72
N THR A 316 3.98 9.94 -22.77
CA THR A 316 4.34 8.59 -22.33
C THR A 316 3.21 8.06 -21.45
N VAL A 317 2.55 6.98 -21.86
CA VAL A 317 1.37 6.45 -21.15
C VAL A 317 1.60 5.01 -20.69
N ILE A 318 1.31 4.74 -19.42
CA ILE A 318 1.23 3.39 -18.87
C ILE A 318 -0.23 3.11 -18.54
N VAL A 319 -0.81 2.07 -19.16
CA VAL A 319 -2.22 1.71 -19.00
C VAL A 319 -2.36 0.47 -18.13
N SER A 320 -3.14 0.55 -17.07
CA SER A 320 -3.54 -0.57 -16.21
C SER A 320 -5.03 -0.84 -16.37
N VAL A 321 -5.39 -2.08 -16.72
CA VAL A 321 -6.80 -2.49 -16.91
C VAL A 321 -7.29 -3.32 -15.74
N PHE A 322 -8.19 -2.73 -14.94
CA PHE A 322 -8.83 -3.36 -13.79
C PHE A 322 -10.19 -3.93 -14.21
N GLY A 323 -10.18 -5.17 -14.72
CA GLY A 323 -11.41 -5.84 -15.14
C GLY A 323 -11.16 -6.91 -16.18
N ASN A 324 -12.22 -7.28 -16.92
CA ASN A 324 -12.14 -8.34 -17.91
C ASN A 324 -11.06 -8.04 -18.97
N VAL A 325 -10.06 -8.91 -19.08
CA VAL A 325 -8.90 -8.73 -19.95
C VAL A 325 -9.23 -8.65 -21.44
N TYR A 326 -10.38 -9.19 -21.87
CA TYR A 326 -10.85 -9.06 -23.25
C TYR A 326 -11.18 -7.61 -23.64
N SER A 327 -11.39 -6.72 -22.67
CA SER A 327 -11.63 -5.29 -22.91
C SER A 327 -10.44 -4.59 -23.58
N LEU A 328 -9.21 -5.11 -23.38
CA LEU A 328 -8.00 -4.65 -24.07
C LEU A 328 -8.15 -4.73 -25.60
N GLY A 329 -8.87 -5.72 -26.12
CA GLY A 329 -9.11 -5.87 -27.56
C GLY A 329 -10.08 -4.85 -28.14
N LYS A 330 -10.75 -4.06 -27.30
CA LYS A 330 -11.73 -3.03 -27.70
C LYS A 330 -11.17 -1.62 -27.66
N ILE A 331 -9.92 -1.45 -27.25
CA ILE A 331 -9.28 -0.14 -27.13
C ILE A 331 -8.17 -0.07 -28.17
N GLN A 332 -8.41 0.65 -29.26
CA GLN A 332 -7.44 0.76 -30.35
C GLN A 332 -6.21 1.56 -29.94
N GLY A 333 -5.03 1.15 -30.39
CA GLY A 333 -3.77 1.87 -30.18
C GLY A 333 -3.06 1.57 -28.86
N LEU A 334 -3.59 0.67 -28.02
CA LEU A 334 -2.91 0.22 -26.80
C LEU A 334 -1.53 -0.38 -27.05
N GLU A 335 -1.33 -0.99 -28.21
CA GLU A 335 -0.04 -1.50 -28.67
C GLU A 335 1.03 -0.41 -28.82
N ASN A 336 0.64 0.87 -28.86
CA ASN A 336 1.54 2.02 -28.94
C ASN A 336 1.82 2.67 -27.57
N ALA A 337 1.09 2.29 -26.50
CA ALA A 337 1.35 2.81 -25.16
C ALA A 337 2.75 2.38 -24.67
N ALA A 338 3.40 3.17 -23.81
CA ALA A 338 4.71 2.83 -23.29
C ALA A 338 4.65 1.59 -22.37
N GLY A 339 3.58 1.45 -21.59
CA GLY A 339 3.33 0.27 -20.76
C GLY A 339 1.87 -0.19 -20.81
N VAL A 340 1.64 -1.50 -20.77
CA VAL A 340 0.29 -2.08 -20.68
C VAL A 340 0.29 -3.18 -19.62
N ILE A 341 -0.60 -3.06 -18.63
CA ILE A 341 -0.73 -3.99 -17.51
C ILE A 341 -2.16 -4.56 -17.50
N ALA A 342 -2.27 -5.89 -17.57
CA ALA A 342 -3.51 -6.60 -17.29
C ALA A 342 -3.59 -6.93 -15.80
N ALA A 343 -4.45 -6.20 -15.09
CA ALA A 343 -4.65 -6.37 -13.64
C ALA A 343 -5.84 -7.28 -13.29
N TYR A 344 -6.74 -7.56 -14.26
CA TYR A 344 -7.87 -8.51 -14.20
C TYR A 344 -9.03 -8.17 -13.26
N GLN A 345 -8.75 -7.74 -12.03
CA GLN A 345 -9.77 -7.46 -11.03
C GLN A 345 -9.70 -6.01 -10.56
N GLU A 346 -10.84 -5.47 -10.15
CA GLU A 346 -10.95 -4.13 -9.59
C GLU A 346 -11.12 -4.19 -8.06
N THR A 347 -10.24 -4.93 -7.40
CA THR A 347 -10.17 -4.94 -5.93
C THR A 347 -9.14 -3.92 -5.44
N SER A 348 -9.28 -3.47 -4.19
CA SER A 348 -8.26 -2.60 -3.56
C SER A 348 -6.88 -3.27 -3.55
N LEU A 349 -6.81 -4.58 -3.22
CA LEU A 349 -5.57 -5.37 -3.26
C LEU A 349 -4.90 -5.37 -4.64
N THR A 350 -5.67 -5.58 -5.72
CA THR A 350 -5.13 -5.58 -7.09
C THR A 350 -4.60 -4.20 -7.48
N GLN A 351 -5.30 -3.14 -7.09
CA GLN A 351 -4.88 -1.76 -7.34
C GLN A 351 -3.62 -1.40 -6.55
N ASP A 352 -3.49 -1.85 -5.30
CA ASP A 352 -2.28 -1.70 -4.49
C ASP A 352 -1.09 -2.35 -5.19
N LEU A 353 -1.17 -3.65 -5.46
CA LEU A 353 -0.07 -4.40 -6.06
C LEU A 353 0.32 -3.86 -7.44
N THR A 354 -0.64 -3.32 -8.21
CA THR A 354 -0.35 -2.65 -9.48
C THR A 354 0.44 -1.36 -9.27
N ALA A 355 0.07 -0.52 -8.29
CA ALA A 355 0.86 0.66 -7.94
C ALA A 355 2.28 0.30 -7.46
N GLN A 356 2.41 -0.75 -6.64
CA GLN A 356 3.71 -1.24 -6.20
C GLN A 356 4.57 -1.75 -7.37
N MET A 357 3.97 -2.47 -8.31
CA MET A 357 4.65 -2.95 -9.51
C MET A 357 5.18 -1.78 -10.35
N ILE A 358 4.37 -0.74 -10.54
CA ILE A 358 4.73 0.43 -11.35
C ILE A 358 5.99 1.12 -10.83
N PHE A 359 6.12 1.25 -9.51
CA PHE A 359 7.28 1.89 -8.87
C PHE A 359 8.38 0.92 -8.43
N GLY A 360 8.27 -0.35 -8.78
CA GLY A 360 9.30 -1.37 -8.50
C GLY A 360 9.37 -1.82 -7.05
N GLY A 361 8.30 -1.62 -6.26
CA GLY A 361 8.15 -2.25 -4.95
C GLY A 361 8.02 -3.77 -5.05
N ILE A 362 7.28 -4.27 -6.06
CA ILE A 362 7.15 -5.71 -6.33
C ILE A 362 7.53 -6.06 -7.77
N GLY A 363 8.09 -7.25 -7.95
CA GLY A 363 8.24 -7.88 -9.27
C GLY A 363 7.02 -8.71 -9.66
N VAL A 364 6.82 -8.92 -10.96
CA VAL A 364 5.70 -9.70 -11.51
C VAL A 364 6.16 -10.59 -12.68
N SER A 365 5.42 -11.68 -12.90
CA SER A 365 5.70 -12.66 -13.97
C SER A 365 4.45 -13.31 -14.54
N GLY A 366 3.27 -12.71 -14.35
CA GLY A 366 1.99 -13.23 -14.84
C GLY A 366 1.98 -13.37 -16.36
N LYS A 367 1.10 -14.25 -16.86
CA LYS A 367 0.92 -14.54 -18.29
C LYS A 367 -0.55 -14.55 -18.65
N LEU A 368 -0.89 -14.04 -19.83
CA LEU A 368 -2.25 -14.05 -20.36
C LEU A 368 -2.81 -15.47 -20.43
N PRO A 369 -3.98 -15.73 -19.81
CA PRO A 369 -4.61 -17.04 -19.90
C PRO A 369 -5.37 -17.24 -21.23
N VAL A 370 -5.57 -16.18 -22.00
CA VAL A 370 -6.44 -16.12 -23.19
C VAL A 370 -5.79 -15.29 -24.30
N THR A 371 -6.19 -15.53 -25.55
CA THR A 371 -5.82 -14.66 -26.68
C THR A 371 -6.87 -13.56 -26.79
N ILE A 372 -6.42 -12.32 -26.87
CA ILE A 372 -7.29 -11.13 -26.93
C ILE A 372 -7.39 -10.66 -28.38
N ASN A 373 -6.25 -10.52 -29.05
CA ASN A 373 -6.13 -10.11 -30.45
C ASN A 373 -4.77 -10.58 -31.01
N ASN A 374 -4.40 -10.11 -32.21
CA ASN A 374 -3.14 -10.47 -32.86
C ASN A 374 -1.89 -9.88 -32.17
N VAL A 375 -2.06 -8.93 -31.25
CA VAL A 375 -0.96 -8.29 -30.51
C VAL A 375 -0.78 -8.94 -29.14
N PHE A 376 -1.87 -9.20 -28.43
CA PHE A 376 -1.88 -9.79 -27.10
C PHE A 376 -2.51 -11.18 -27.15
N SER A 377 -1.65 -12.18 -27.13
CA SER A 377 -1.98 -13.59 -27.27
C SER A 377 -1.83 -14.36 -25.96
N ARG A 378 -2.50 -15.51 -25.89
CA ARG A 378 -2.35 -16.42 -24.76
C ARG A 378 -0.88 -16.78 -24.54
N GLY A 379 -0.41 -16.63 -23.31
CA GLY A 379 0.97 -16.90 -22.92
C GLY A 379 1.86 -15.66 -22.90
N ASP A 380 1.39 -14.52 -23.40
CA ASP A 380 2.15 -13.26 -23.34
C ASP A 380 2.21 -12.72 -21.90
N GLY A 381 3.31 -12.04 -21.59
CA GLY A 381 3.56 -11.43 -20.29
C GLY A 381 5.05 -11.29 -20.04
N LEU A 382 5.54 -10.09 -19.82
CA LEU A 382 6.92 -9.78 -19.52
C LEU A 382 7.19 -10.03 -18.03
N THR A 383 8.43 -10.39 -17.71
CA THR A 383 8.90 -10.45 -16.32
C THR A 383 9.45 -9.09 -15.95
N LEU A 384 9.07 -8.62 -14.76
CA LEU A 384 9.53 -7.36 -14.19
C LEU A 384 10.16 -7.67 -12.83
N GLU A 385 11.42 -7.27 -12.64
CA GLU A 385 12.06 -7.32 -11.34
C GLU A 385 11.55 -6.17 -10.45
N GLY A 386 11.51 -6.41 -9.14
CA GLY A 386 11.13 -5.41 -8.14
C GLY A 386 12.12 -5.37 -6.99
N GLY A 387 11.73 -4.75 -5.88
CA GLY A 387 12.60 -4.59 -4.70
C GLY A 387 13.56 -3.40 -4.81
N ILE A 388 13.36 -2.50 -5.78
CA ILE A 388 14.17 -1.28 -5.90
C ILE A 388 13.65 -0.16 -4.98
N ARG A 389 12.39 -0.25 -4.55
CA ARG A 389 11.74 0.62 -3.56
C ARG A 389 10.99 -0.23 -2.54
N MET A 390 10.48 0.44 -1.50
CA MET A 390 9.62 -0.21 -0.51
C MET A 390 8.44 -0.96 -1.15
N ALA A 391 8.24 -2.20 -0.75
CA ALA A 391 6.98 -2.92 -0.98
C ALA A 391 6.04 -2.74 0.22
N TYR A 392 4.76 -3.04 0.04
CA TYR A 392 3.75 -2.99 1.10
C TYR A 392 3.01 -4.33 1.13
N THR A 393 2.94 -4.95 2.30
CA THR A 393 2.41 -6.31 2.47
C THR A 393 1.84 -6.48 3.88
N SER A 394 1.16 -7.60 4.14
CA SER A 394 0.79 -7.96 5.51
C SER A 394 2.00 -8.44 6.32
N PRO A 395 1.92 -8.56 7.66
CA PRO A 395 2.97 -9.14 8.49
C PRO A 395 3.50 -10.50 7.98
N GLU A 396 2.62 -11.34 7.42
CA GLU A 396 2.97 -12.64 6.87
C GLU A 396 3.94 -12.54 5.69
N GLY A 397 3.94 -11.41 4.97
CA GLY A 397 4.86 -11.09 3.87
C GLY A 397 6.33 -10.93 4.27
N VAL A 398 6.59 -10.77 5.56
CA VAL A 398 7.94 -10.70 6.17
C VAL A 398 8.19 -11.85 7.17
N GLY A 399 7.33 -12.87 7.18
CA GLY A 399 7.44 -14.04 8.06
C GLY A 399 6.92 -13.81 9.48
N LEU A 400 6.19 -12.73 9.73
CA LEU A 400 5.59 -12.44 11.04
C LEU A 400 4.11 -12.82 11.04
N ALA A 401 3.59 -13.26 12.17
CA ALA A 401 2.14 -13.47 12.30
C ALA A 401 1.48 -12.16 12.74
N SER A 402 0.39 -11.76 12.10
CA SER A 402 -0.33 -10.52 12.43
C SER A 402 -0.69 -10.41 13.91
N ARG A 403 -1.16 -11.51 14.52
CA ARG A 403 -1.49 -11.60 15.95
C ARG A 403 -0.34 -11.32 16.91
N ASP A 404 0.91 -11.51 16.47
CA ASP A 404 2.08 -11.22 17.33
C ASP A 404 2.37 -9.72 17.42
N LEU A 405 1.72 -8.90 16.61
CA LEU A 405 1.86 -7.45 16.60
C LEU A 405 0.71 -6.72 17.32
N ASP A 406 -0.28 -7.42 17.85
CA ASP A 406 -1.43 -6.84 18.59
C ASP A 406 -0.99 -6.03 19.82
N GLY A 407 0.22 -6.30 20.34
CA GLY A 407 0.85 -5.51 21.39
C GLY A 407 1.07 -4.05 20.98
N ILE A 408 1.33 -3.77 19.70
CA ILE A 408 1.51 -2.42 19.17
C ILE A 408 0.20 -1.64 19.25
N ASP A 409 -0.90 -2.21 18.74
CA ASP A 409 -2.25 -1.64 18.81
C ASP A 409 -2.62 -1.34 20.28
N SER A 410 -2.38 -2.31 21.17
CA SER A 410 -2.66 -2.18 22.61
C SER A 410 -1.88 -1.04 23.26
N MET A 411 -0.59 -0.88 22.93
CA MET A 411 0.23 0.21 23.46
C MET A 411 -0.19 1.58 22.93
N MET A 412 -0.56 1.67 21.65
CA MET A 412 -1.08 2.91 21.07
C MET A 412 -2.38 3.32 21.75
N GLN A 413 -3.31 2.38 21.92
CA GLN A 413 -4.58 2.63 22.62
C GLN A 413 -4.35 3.01 24.09
N MET A 414 -3.40 2.37 24.77
CA MET A 414 -3.03 2.73 26.15
C MET A 414 -2.46 4.14 26.22
N ALA A 415 -1.53 4.50 25.32
CA ALA A 415 -0.92 5.82 25.26
C ALA A 415 -1.97 6.92 25.05
N ILE A 416 -2.95 6.68 24.19
CA ILE A 416 -4.07 7.61 23.96
C ILE A 416 -4.97 7.68 25.21
N LYS A 417 -5.37 6.54 25.75
CA LYS A 417 -6.26 6.45 26.92
C LYS A 417 -5.72 7.20 28.14
N ILE A 418 -4.42 7.12 28.40
CA ILE A 418 -3.78 7.82 29.53
C ILE A 418 -3.33 9.25 29.19
N LYS A 419 -3.71 9.77 28.01
CA LYS A 419 -3.36 11.11 27.52
C LYS A 419 -1.84 11.33 27.44
N ALA A 420 -1.10 10.32 27.01
CA ALA A 420 0.31 10.48 26.64
C ALA A 420 0.46 11.12 25.26
N ILE A 421 -0.46 10.83 24.35
CA ILE A 421 -0.59 11.42 23.01
C ILE A 421 -2.09 11.53 22.67
N PRO A 422 -2.52 12.53 21.89
CA PRO A 422 -3.86 12.54 21.28
C PRO A 422 -4.04 11.43 20.22
N GLY A 423 -2.99 11.20 19.44
CA GLY A 423 -2.94 10.25 18.34
C GLY A 423 -1.54 10.16 17.74
N GLY A 424 -1.37 9.34 16.70
CA GLY A 424 -0.08 9.14 16.05
C GLY A 424 -0.11 8.18 14.86
N GLN A 425 1.01 8.13 14.15
CA GLN A 425 1.28 7.16 13.08
C GLN A 425 2.40 6.20 13.49
N VAL A 426 2.28 4.94 13.11
CA VAL A 426 3.30 3.92 13.29
C VAL A 426 3.53 3.22 11.95
N LEU A 427 4.76 3.28 11.45
CA LEU A 427 5.21 2.58 10.26
C LEU A 427 6.42 1.71 10.59
N MET A 428 6.37 0.45 10.19
CA MET A 428 7.48 -0.50 10.29
C MET A 428 7.70 -1.21 8.97
N SER A 429 8.96 -1.37 8.62
CA SER A 429 9.38 -2.19 7.51
C SER A 429 10.51 -3.13 7.89
N LYS A 430 10.58 -4.27 7.22
CA LYS A 430 11.62 -5.28 7.33
C LYS A 430 11.99 -5.76 5.93
N GLU A 431 13.28 -5.88 5.62
CA GLU A 431 13.78 -6.38 4.32
C GLU A 431 13.16 -5.67 3.11
N GLY A 432 13.12 -4.34 3.14
CA GLY A 432 12.52 -3.58 2.03
C GLY A 432 10.98 -3.53 2.04
N LYS A 433 10.28 -4.19 2.97
CA LYS A 433 8.81 -4.33 2.93
C LYS A 433 8.15 -3.69 4.15
N VAL A 434 7.27 -2.72 3.92
CA VAL A 434 6.37 -2.14 4.93
C VAL A 434 5.30 -3.17 5.25
N PHE A 435 5.31 -3.68 6.48
CA PHE A 435 4.37 -4.72 6.94
C PHE A 435 3.38 -4.21 7.99
N TYR A 436 3.60 -3.00 8.50
CA TYR A 436 2.72 -2.34 9.45
C TYR A 436 2.73 -0.84 9.19
N HIS A 437 1.57 -0.27 8.86
CA HIS A 437 1.41 1.17 8.62
C HIS A 437 0.00 1.58 9.05
N LYS A 438 -0.11 2.12 10.27
CA LYS A 438 -1.41 2.45 10.88
C LYS A 438 -1.38 3.85 11.51
N ALA A 439 -2.55 4.48 11.54
CA ALA A 439 -2.81 5.71 12.27
C ALA A 439 -3.74 5.42 13.46
N PHE A 440 -3.61 6.21 14.52
CA PHE A 440 -4.33 6.01 15.79
C PHE A 440 -4.80 7.35 16.36
N GLY A 441 -5.98 7.33 16.97
CA GLY A 441 -6.50 8.47 17.75
C GLY A 441 -6.84 9.68 16.88
N TYR A 442 -6.69 10.86 17.47
CA TYR A 442 -7.14 12.11 16.89
C TYR A 442 -6.01 13.15 16.90
N HIS A 443 -6.16 14.20 16.09
CA HIS A 443 -5.22 15.32 16.03
C HIS A 443 -5.04 16.01 17.38
N THR A 444 -6.12 16.12 18.14
CA THR A 444 -6.20 16.78 19.46
C THR A 444 -7.13 16.00 20.38
N TYR A 445 -7.11 16.28 21.69
CA TYR A 445 -7.96 15.58 22.66
C TYR A 445 -9.47 15.91 22.57
N ASP A 446 -9.88 16.85 21.72
CA ASP A 446 -11.30 17.11 21.43
C ASP A 446 -11.95 15.99 20.60
N SER A 447 -11.13 15.11 19.98
CA SER A 447 -11.56 13.99 19.17
C SER A 447 -12.39 14.38 17.94
N LEU A 448 -12.12 15.53 17.33
CA LEU A 448 -12.86 16.04 16.16
C LEU A 448 -12.31 15.55 14.82
N GLN A 449 -10.98 15.37 14.71
CA GLN A 449 -10.30 14.99 13.48
C GLN A 449 -9.46 13.75 13.72
N GLU A 450 -9.83 12.63 13.10
CA GLU A 450 -9.06 11.38 13.17
C GLU A 450 -7.71 11.55 12.47
N VAL A 451 -6.68 10.90 13.04
CA VAL A 451 -5.37 10.85 12.38
C VAL A 451 -5.46 9.91 11.19
N ARG A 452 -4.98 10.38 10.04
CA ARG A 452 -4.77 9.60 8.82
C ARG A 452 -3.29 9.30 8.64
N VAL A 453 -2.99 8.25 7.88
CA VAL A 453 -1.60 7.85 7.57
C VAL A 453 -0.84 8.87 6.72
N ASP A 454 -1.56 9.77 6.05
CA ASP A 454 -1.03 10.83 5.19
C ASP A 454 -1.06 12.22 5.84
N ASP A 455 -1.31 12.30 7.15
CA ASP A 455 -1.19 13.54 7.92
C ASP A 455 0.27 13.89 8.22
N LEU A 456 0.59 15.18 8.21
CA LEU A 456 1.92 15.72 8.40
C LEU A 456 2.13 16.13 9.86
N TYR A 457 3.22 15.64 10.46
CA TYR A 457 3.64 15.98 11.83
C TYR A 457 4.87 16.89 11.83
N ASP A 458 4.97 17.80 12.81
CA ASP A 458 6.22 18.49 13.13
C ASP A 458 7.25 17.46 13.64
N LEU A 459 8.28 17.21 12.84
CA LEU A 459 9.27 16.18 13.11
C LEU A 459 10.25 16.58 14.23
N ALA A 460 10.24 17.85 14.64
CA ALA A 460 11.12 18.38 15.66
C ALA A 460 12.58 17.99 15.42
N SER A 461 13.27 17.43 16.41
CA SER A 461 14.70 17.10 16.30
C SER A 461 15.04 16.01 15.28
N ILE A 462 14.08 15.22 14.78
CA ILE A 462 14.31 14.35 13.63
C ILE A 462 14.73 15.17 12.40
N THR A 463 14.33 16.45 12.33
CA THR A 463 14.81 17.42 11.32
C THR A 463 16.33 17.40 11.17
N LYS A 464 17.11 17.21 12.25
CA LYS A 464 18.58 17.16 12.18
C LYS A 464 19.07 16.07 11.22
N ILE A 465 18.59 14.85 11.43
CA ILE A 465 19.01 13.68 10.65
C ILE A 465 18.33 13.65 9.28
N SER A 466 17.17 14.29 9.14
CA SER A 466 16.42 14.34 7.90
C SER A 466 16.82 15.50 6.98
N THR A 467 17.58 16.48 7.47
CA THR A 467 17.94 17.70 6.71
C THR A 467 19.44 17.93 6.73
N SER A 468 19.98 18.48 7.82
CA SER A 468 21.36 18.93 7.94
C SER A 468 22.34 17.78 7.76
N LEU A 469 22.08 16.67 8.46
CA LEU A 469 22.93 15.48 8.35
C LEU A 469 22.83 14.85 6.97
N ALA A 470 21.63 14.78 6.40
CA ALA A 470 21.39 14.26 5.06
C ALA A 470 22.19 15.05 4.02
N ALA A 471 22.15 16.39 4.10
CA ALA A 471 22.93 17.28 3.25
C ALA A 471 24.44 17.10 3.47
N PHE A 472 24.93 17.02 4.71
CA PHE A 472 26.34 16.81 4.98
C PHE A 472 26.86 15.46 4.48
N MET A 473 26.09 14.37 4.65
CA MET A 473 26.45 13.05 4.11
C MET A 473 26.47 13.05 2.58
N HIS A 474 25.50 13.70 1.94
CA HIS A 474 25.48 13.87 0.49
C HIS A 474 26.70 14.69 0.00
N LEU A 475 27.02 15.80 0.66
CA LEU A 475 28.19 16.64 0.35
C LEU A 475 29.52 15.91 0.62
N LYS A 476 29.61 15.09 1.66
CA LYS A 476 30.77 14.25 1.97
C LYS A 476 31.06 13.28 0.83
N GLY A 477 30.02 12.63 0.31
CA GLY A 477 30.14 11.75 -0.87
C GLY A 477 30.67 12.45 -2.12
N ARG A 478 30.50 13.78 -2.21
CA ARG A 478 31.00 14.61 -3.30
C ARG A 478 32.38 15.23 -3.02
N GLY A 479 32.96 14.99 -1.85
CA GLY A 479 34.21 15.62 -1.40
C GLY A 479 34.08 17.11 -1.07
N GLU A 480 32.85 17.62 -0.93
CA GLU A 480 32.55 19.04 -0.65
C GLU A 480 32.43 19.33 0.86
N PHE A 481 32.28 18.29 1.68
CA PHE A 481 32.24 18.35 3.13
C PHE A 481 33.14 17.28 3.76
N ASP A 482 33.82 17.63 4.85
CA ASP A 482 34.71 16.78 5.63
C ASP A 482 34.51 17.14 7.10
N GLU A 483 34.03 16.17 7.87
CA GLU A 483 33.75 16.27 9.30
C GLU A 483 34.99 16.59 10.14
N ASN A 484 36.21 16.38 9.62
CA ASN A 484 37.44 16.73 10.32
C ASN A 484 37.82 18.22 10.16
N GLN A 485 37.13 18.95 9.28
CA GLN A 485 37.32 20.39 9.12
C GLN A 485 36.54 21.18 10.18
N THR A 486 36.88 22.45 10.32
CA THR A 486 36.31 23.34 11.33
C THR A 486 35.10 24.11 10.82
N LEU A 487 34.29 24.65 11.73
CA LEU A 487 33.17 25.54 11.37
C LEU A 487 33.66 26.79 10.61
N GLY A 488 34.82 27.35 10.95
CA GLY A 488 35.42 28.48 10.25
C GLY A 488 35.89 28.17 8.83
N HIS A 489 36.16 26.89 8.54
CA HIS A 489 36.46 26.44 7.18
C HIS A 489 35.25 26.68 6.27
N TYR A 490 34.09 26.16 6.66
CA TYR A 490 32.87 26.19 5.83
C TYR A 490 32.02 27.45 5.99
N LEU A 491 32.06 28.13 7.13
CA LEU A 491 31.19 29.27 7.42
C LEU A 491 32.04 30.51 7.71
N LYS A 492 32.06 31.48 6.78
CA LYS A 492 32.91 32.68 6.92
C LYS A 492 32.56 33.50 8.15
N ALA A 493 31.28 33.53 8.53
CA ALA A 493 30.81 34.25 9.71
C ALA A 493 31.37 33.69 11.05
N ALA A 494 31.89 32.46 11.06
CA ALA A 494 32.52 31.88 12.24
C ALA A 494 33.98 32.30 12.44
N ARG A 495 34.66 32.79 11.39
CA ARG A 495 36.07 33.20 11.45
C ARG A 495 36.27 34.39 12.39
N GLY A 496 37.31 34.35 13.22
CA GLY A 496 37.57 35.34 14.26
C GLY A 496 36.66 35.24 15.49
N THR A 497 35.79 34.23 15.55
CA THR A 497 34.93 33.96 16.73
C THR A 497 35.48 32.77 17.52
N ASN A 498 34.99 32.57 18.75
CA ASN A 498 35.32 31.36 19.52
C ASN A 498 34.69 30.07 18.95
N LYS A 499 34.01 30.14 17.81
CA LYS A 499 33.44 29.00 17.09
C LYS A 499 34.28 28.57 15.89
N GLU A 500 35.27 29.38 15.48
CA GLU A 500 36.07 29.16 14.26
C GLU A 500 36.70 27.76 14.22
N ASN A 501 37.28 27.33 15.33
CA ASN A 501 38.07 26.10 15.41
C ASN A 501 37.27 24.87 15.88
N LEU A 502 35.94 24.96 15.94
CA LEU A 502 35.12 23.80 16.30
C LEU A 502 35.11 22.80 15.14
N VAL A 503 35.57 21.58 15.39
CA VAL A 503 35.62 20.49 14.41
C VAL A 503 34.24 19.88 14.23
N TYR A 504 33.84 19.60 12.99
CA TYR A 504 32.50 19.06 12.70
C TYR A 504 32.23 17.71 13.34
N LYS A 505 33.23 16.84 13.44
CA LYS A 505 33.16 15.57 14.15
C LYS A 505 32.71 15.74 15.60
N ASP A 506 33.24 16.74 16.31
CA ASP A 506 32.84 17.09 17.67
C ASP A 506 31.47 17.78 17.72
N ILE A 507 31.14 18.57 16.69
CA ILE A 507 29.84 19.25 16.58
C ILE A 507 28.72 18.21 16.43
N LEU A 508 28.88 17.27 15.50
CA LEU A 508 27.88 16.27 15.14
C LEU A 508 27.70 15.23 16.25
N THR A 509 28.69 15.06 17.13
CA THR A 509 28.63 14.16 18.30
C THR A 509 28.28 14.89 19.60
N HIS A 510 27.92 16.18 19.52
CA HIS A 510 27.53 17.02 20.67
C HIS A 510 28.61 17.18 21.76
N GLN A 511 29.88 17.29 21.38
CA GLN A 511 30.99 17.51 22.32
C GLN A 511 31.85 18.74 22.02
N ALA A 512 31.46 19.55 21.03
CA ALA A 512 32.10 20.81 20.66
C ALA A 512 31.96 21.95 21.71
N ARG A 513 31.60 21.63 22.97
CA ARG A 513 31.45 22.58 24.10
C ARG A 513 30.45 23.72 23.84
N LEU A 514 29.53 23.55 22.89
CA LEU A 514 28.47 24.52 22.64
C LEU A 514 27.49 24.56 23.81
N ARG A 515 26.92 25.75 24.07
CA ARG A 515 25.77 25.85 24.98
C ARG A 515 24.60 25.04 24.44
N SER A 516 23.81 24.44 25.32
CA SER A 516 22.67 23.61 24.92
C SER A 516 21.61 24.41 24.14
N TRP A 517 21.22 25.58 24.66
CA TRP A 517 20.13 26.37 24.11
C TRP A 517 20.28 27.87 24.41
N ILE A 518 19.71 28.70 23.53
CA ILE A 518 19.59 30.16 23.71
C ILE A 518 18.12 30.55 23.47
N PRO A 519 17.42 31.17 24.44
CA PRO A 519 16.02 31.56 24.29
C PRO A 519 15.86 32.88 23.53
N PHE A 520 16.14 32.88 22.22
CA PHE A 520 16.16 34.10 21.39
C PHE A 520 14.89 34.97 21.50
N TRP A 521 13.74 34.31 21.63
CA TRP A 521 12.42 34.93 21.72
C TRP A 521 12.22 35.76 23.00
N MET A 522 12.87 35.42 24.11
CA MET A 522 12.67 36.15 25.38
C MET A 522 13.03 37.63 25.24
N SER A 523 13.99 37.94 24.37
CA SER A 523 14.38 39.32 24.11
C SER A 523 13.38 40.10 23.25
N THR A 524 12.37 39.45 22.66
CA THR A 524 11.30 40.07 21.86
C THR A 524 10.04 40.35 22.67
N VAL A 525 9.90 39.73 23.85
CA VAL A 525 8.74 39.84 24.73
C VAL A 525 9.04 40.82 25.88
N ARG A 526 8.05 41.63 26.26
CA ARG A 526 8.13 42.55 27.42
C ARG A 526 7.65 41.85 28.68
N LYS A 527 7.97 42.42 29.86
CA LYS A 527 7.53 41.88 31.17
C LYS A 527 6.01 41.72 31.28
N ASN A 528 5.23 42.56 30.60
CA ASN A 528 3.77 42.48 30.55
C ASN A 528 3.22 41.48 29.51
N GLY A 529 4.07 40.64 28.91
CA GLY A 529 3.70 39.65 27.90
C GLY A 529 3.51 40.20 26.49
N SER A 530 3.47 41.53 26.30
CA SER A 530 3.33 42.11 24.95
C SER A 530 4.64 42.04 24.15
N PHE A 531 4.55 41.90 22.82
CA PHE A 531 5.72 41.93 21.96
C PHE A 531 6.31 43.34 21.83
N LYS A 532 7.63 43.43 21.65
CA LYS A 532 8.31 44.68 21.31
C LYS A 532 7.91 45.07 19.88
N TRP A 533 7.19 46.19 19.75
CA TRP A 533 6.56 46.63 18.49
C TRP A 533 7.51 46.84 17.30
N TYR A 534 8.80 47.12 17.55
CA TYR A 534 9.82 47.25 16.50
C TYR A 534 10.45 45.90 16.10
N THR A 535 10.10 44.82 16.80
CA THR A 535 10.64 43.47 16.60
C THR A 535 9.58 42.51 16.05
N MET A 536 8.36 42.53 16.59
CA MET A 536 7.26 41.69 16.10
C MET A 536 5.98 42.50 15.88
N LYS A 537 5.16 42.02 14.95
CA LYS A 537 3.88 42.60 14.53
C LYS A 537 2.85 41.52 14.28
N MET A 538 1.56 41.87 14.44
CA MET A 538 0.46 40.95 14.18
C MET A 538 0.08 40.87 12.70
N ASP A 539 0.55 41.83 11.92
CA ASP A 539 0.33 42.00 10.49
C ASP A 539 1.64 41.85 9.70
N SER A 540 1.55 41.23 8.53
CA SER A 540 2.68 41.13 7.61
C SER A 540 2.94 42.48 6.93
N SER A 541 4.20 42.80 6.72
CA SER A 541 4.60 43.98 5.94
C SER A 541 6.01 43.80 5.39
N ARG A 542 6.45 44.71 4.51
CA ARG A 542 7.84 44.72 4.01
C ARG A 542 8.90 44.73 5.13
N ARG A 543 8.59 45.26 6.32
CA ARG A 543 9.51 45.26 7.47
C ARG A 543 9.39 43.98 8.31
N PHE A 544 8.23 43.34 8.33
CA PHE A 544 7.91 42.14 9.10
C PHE A 544 7.33 41.03 8.19
N PRO A 545 8.11 40.47 7.24
CA PRO A 545 7.60 39.50 6.28
C PRO A 545 7.67 38.05 6.79
N ILE A 546 8.44 37.78 7.85
CA ILE A 546 8.75 36.43 8.30
C ILE A 546 7.66 35.96 9.27
N LYS A 547 6.87 34.96 8.89
CA LYS A 547 5.82 34.37 9.74
C LYS A 547 6.45 33.50 10.83
N VAL A 548 6.07 33.76 12.08
CA VAL A 548 6.51 33.01 13.27
C VAL A 548 5.38 32.14 13.83
N ALA A 549 4.14 32.59 13.70
CA ALA A 549 2.92 31.86 14.07
C ALA A 549 1.73 32.44 13.29
N ASP A 550 0.50 31.96 13.53
CA ASP A 550 -0.66 32.62 12.95
C ASP A 550 -0.73 34.08 13.42
N LYS A 551 -0.93 34.97 12.44
CA LYS A 551 -0.95 36.43 12.63
C LYS A 551 0.20 36.97 13.50
N LEU A 552 1.40 36.39 13.41
CA LEU A 552 2.57 36.89 14.13
C LEU A 552 3.80 36.86 13.22
N TYR A 553 4.42 38.03 13.04
CA TYR A 553 5.52 38.23 12.11
C TYR A 553 6.70 38.92 12.78
N ILE A 554 7.93 38.57 12.38
CA ILE A 554 9.17 39.13 12.91
C ILE A 554 9.90 40.00 11.89
N HIS A 555 10.65 40.97 12.41
CA HIS A 555 11.42 41.91 11.59
C HIS A 555 12.40 41.17 10.66
N ARG A 556 12.46 41.56 9.37
CA ARG A 556 13.24 40.92 8.29
C ARG A 556 14.77 40.80 8.49
N LYS A 557 15.32 41.30 9.58
CA LYS A 557 16.78 41.27 9.91
C LYS A 557 17.05 40.60 11.26
N TYR A 558 16.06 39.93 11.84
CA TYR A 558 16.18 39.38 13.18
C TYR A 558 17.05 38.12 13.22
N ASP A 559 17.09 37.36 12.12
CA ASP A 559 18.05 36.29 11.85
C ASP A 559 19.50 36.69 12.19
N ARG A 560 19.92 37.90 11.79
CA ARG A 560 21.28 38.43 12.09
C ARG A 560 21.56 38.50 13.59
N LYS A 561 20.53 38.78 14.40
CA LYS A 561 20.64 38.84 15.85
C LYS A 561 20.80 37.43 16.43
N ILE A 562 20.02 36.46 15.93
CA ILE A 562 20.13 35.05 16.32
C ILE A 562 21.56 34.55 16.04
N TYR A 563 22.05 34.70 14.82
CA TYR A 563 23.40 34.26 14.46
C TYR A 563 24.47 34.97 15.28
N LYS A 564 24.34 36.29 15.50
CA LYS A 564 25.27 37.03 16.35
C LYS A 564 25.31 36.49 17.78
N GLU A 565 24.15 36.21 18.39
CA GLU A 565 24.08 35.65 19.73
C GLU A 565 24.75 34.27 19.80
N ILE A 566 24.57 33.42 18.79
CA ILE A 566 25.26 32.12 18.69
C ILE A 566 26.77 32.30 18.66
N PHE A 567 27.29 33.14 17.75
CA PHE A 567 28.74 33.37 17.61
C PHE A 567 29.36 34.05 18.82
N SER A 568 28.64 34.95 19.51
CA SER A 568 29.13 35.61 20.73
C SER A 568 28.98 34.77 22.00
N SER A 569 28.22 33.68 21.96
CA SER A 569 28.02 32.83 23.13
C SER A 569 29.34 32.19 23.58
N PRO A 570 29.64 32.12 24.88
CA PRO A 570 30.83 31.42 25.34
C PRO A 570 30.68 29.90 25.14
N LEU A 571 31.80 29.22 24.91
CA LEU A 571 31.87 27.76 25.01
C LEU A 571 31.81 27.34 26.49
N ASN A 572 31.29 26.16 26.77
CA ASN A 572 31.35 25.56 28.10
C ASN A 572 32.81 25.32 28.51
N ALA A 573 33.11 25.48 29.79
CA ALA A 573 34.47 25.37 30.30
C ALA A 573 35.06 23.97 30.04
N GLU A 574 34.30 22.95 30.42
CA GLU A 574 34.72 21.55 30.31
C GLU A 574 34.32 20.91 28.96
N PRO A 575 35.17 20.02 28.41
CA PRO A 575 34.78 19.12 27.33
C PRO A 575 33.79 18.06 27.84
N GLY A 576 32.99 17.52 26.93
CA GLY A 576 32.02 16.47 27.23
C GLY A 576 30.70 16.64 26.48
N TYR A 577 29.83 15.65 26.61
CA TYR A 577 28.55 15.61 25.92
C TYR A 577 27.60 16.72 26.41
N VAL A 578 27.21 17.61 25.49
CA VAL A 578 26.17 18.62 25.67
C VAL A 578 25.32 18.69 24.42
N TYR A 579 24.09 18.18 24.52
CA TYR A 579 23.11 18.29 23.45
C TYR A 579 22.84 19.77 23.13
N SER A 580 23.22 20.19 21.92
CA SER A 580 23.19 21.59 21.48
C SER A 580 22.58 21.73 20.10
N ASP A 581 21.56 22.57 19.98
CA ASP A 581 20.93 22.91 18.70
C ASP A 581 21.69 24.00 17.93
N LEU A 582 22.62 24.71 18.59
CA LEU A 582 23.20 25.94 18.05
C LEU A 582 23.96 25.72 16.73
N SER A 583 24.65 24.58 16.59
CA SER A 583 25.33 24.21 15.35
C SER A 583 24.37 23.83 14.23
N PHE A 584 23.30 23.11 14.56
CA PHE A 584 22.28 22.73 13.59
C PHE A 584 21.44 23.92 13.12
N ILE A 585 21.30 24.98 13.95
CA ILE A 585 20.76 26.27 13.50
C ILE A 585 21.65 26.91 12.42
N LEU A 586 22.97 26.71 12.48
CA LEU A 586 23.92 27.23 11.50
C LEU A 586 24.07 26.33 10.26
N ALA A 587 23.67 25.06 10.32
CA ALA A 587 23.83 24.10 9.23
C ALA A 587 23.22 24.55 7.88
N PRO A 588 22.02 25.18 7.82
CA PRO A 588 21.52 25.76 6.57
C PRO A 588 22.49 26.74 5.92
N LYS A 589 23.14 27.61 6.72
CA LYS A 589 24.10 28.61 6.21
C LYS A 589 25.39 27.96 5.72
N VAL A 590 25.79 26.87 6.32
CA VAL A 590 26.96 26.07 5.92
C VAL A 590 26.69 25.44 4.56
N VAL A 591 25.54 24.78 4.39
CA VAL A 591 25.15 24.17 3.11
C VAL A 591 25.01 25.24 2.03
N GLU A 592 24.38 26.38 2.33
CA GLU A 592 24.30 27.52 1.41
C GLU A 592 25.68 28.06 1.00
N GLU A 593 26.64 28.13 1.93
CA GLU A 593 27.99 28.65 1.64
C GLU A 593 28.85 27.66 0.85
N ILE A 594 28.65 26.35 1.03
CA ILE A 594 29.29 25.30 0.23
C ILE A 594 28.70 25.25 -1.19
N THR A 595 27.37 25.28 -1.29
CA THR A 595 26.66 24.92 -2.54
C THR A 595 26.23 26.13 -3.37
N GLY A 596 26.13 27.31 -2.75
CA GLY A 596 25.53 28.50 -3.35
C GLY A 596 24.00 28.42 -3.53
N LYS A 597 23.35 27.35 -3.05
CA LYS A 597 21.90 27.13 -3.17
C LYS A 597 21.19 27.37 -1.84
N ASP A 598 19.92 27.76 -1.91
CA ASP A 598 19.03 27.76 -0.74
C ASP A 598 18.97 26.35 -0.11
N PHE A 599 19.00 26.29 1.22
CA PHE A 599 19.08 25.02 1.96
C PHE A 599 17.93 24.05 1.66
N TYR A 600 16.68 24.53 1.62
CA TYR A 600 15.55 23.65 1.34
C TYR A 600 15.53 23.23 -0.12
N SER A 601 15.85 24.15 -1.04
CA SER A 601 15.97 23.83 -2.46
C SER A 601 17.03 22.75 -2.72
N TYR A 602 18.16 22.83 -2.01
CA TYR A 602 19.20 21.80 -2.07
C TYR A 602 18.70 20.42 -1.63
N LEU A 603 17.99 20.34 -0.49
CA LEU A 603 17.42 19.08 0.01
C LEU A 603 16.37 18.52 -0.95
N GLU A 604 15.50 19.38 -1.45
CA GLU A 604 14.42 18.99 -2.35
C GLU A 604 14.98 18.40 -3.65
N GLU A 605 15.93 19.08 -4.29
CA GLU A 605 16.52 18.67 -5.57
C GLU A 605 17.37 17.41 -5.46
N ASN A 606 18.19 17.28 -4.41
CA ASN A 606 19.21 16.23 -4.34
C ASN A 606 18.79 15.00 -3.52
N LEU A 607 17.74 15.12 -2.69
CA LEU A 607 17.32 14.04 -1.80
C LEU A 607 15.81 13.77 -1.91
N TYR A 608 14.94 14.75 -1.66
CA TYR A 608 13.50 14.45 -1.51
C TYR A 608 12.82 14.09 -2.83
N LYS A 609 13.08 14.83 -3.90
CA LYS A 609 12.54 14.54 -5.23
C LYS A 609 13.03 13.18 -5.79
N PRO A 610 14.33 12.84 -5.74
CA PRO A 610 14.80 11.50 -6.12
C PRO A 610 14.13 10.36 -5.35
N LEU A 611 13.89 10.56 -4.04
CA LEU A 611 13.19 9.58 -3.19
C LEU A 611 11.68 9.51 -3.48
N GLY A 612 11.10 10.53 -4.10
CA GLY A 612 9.65 10.73 -4.18
C GLY A 612 9.01 11.09 -2.83
N ALA A 613 9.78 11.68 -1.90
CA ALA A 613 9.38 12.03 -0.54
C ALA A 613 8.70 13.42 -0.47
N GLY A 614 7.61 13.60 -1.22
CA GLY A 614 6.96 14.89 -1.45
C GLY A 614 6.35 15.59 -0.23
N THR A 615 6.11 14.87 0.86
CA THR A 615 5.56 15.43 2.11
C THR A 615 6.63 15.96 3.06
N LEU A 616 7.92 15.64 2.84
CA LEU A 616 9.02 16.22 3.61
C LEU A 616 9.20 17.69 3.23
N THR A 617 8.65 18.59 4.05
CA THR A 617 8.58 20.01 3.71
C THR A 617 8.70 20.93 4.91
N TYR A 618 9.15 22.16 4.68
CA TYR A 618 9.03 23.25 5.65
C TYR A 618 7.77 24.07 5.37
N ASN A 619 7.18 24.64 6.43
CA ASN A 619 5.99 25.48 6.30
C ASN A 619 4.84 24.79 5.53
N PRO A 620 4.38 23.60 5.97
CA PRO A 620 3.44 22.75 5.21
C PRO A 620 2.13 23.45 4.85
N TYR A 621 1.71 24.47 5.60
CA TYR A 621 0.51 25.28 5.31
C TYR A 621 0.56 26.02 3.95
N LEU A 622 1.71 26.06 3.28
CA LEU A 622 1.84 26.63 1.94
C LEU A 622 1.40 25.65 0.85
N ASN A 623 1.48 24.34 1.10
CA ASN A 623 1.32 23.30 0.09
C ASN A 623 0.26 22.24 0.46
N PHE A 624 -0.20 22.23 1.71
CA PHE A 624 -1.14 21.25 2.24
C PHE A 624 -2.29 21.93 2.97
N GLU A 625 -3.48 21.34 2.84
CA GLU A 625 -4.67 21.73 3.58
C GLU A 625 -4.44 21.59 5.09
N MET A 626 -5.01 22.52 5.86
CA MET A 626 -4.78 22.56 7.31
C MET A 626 -5.30 21.30 8.01
N ASP A 627 -6.34 20.64 7.51
CA ASP A 627 -6.85 19.39 8.11
C ASP A 627 -5.89 18.20 7.93
N ARG A 628 -4.88 18.31 7.04
CA ARG A 628 -3.79 17.33 6.88
C ARG A 628 -2.56 17.62 7.74
N ILE A 629 -2.55 18.72 8.48
CA ILE A 629 -1.41 19.09 9.31
C ILE A 629 -1.80 18.90 10.78
N VAL A 630 -1.03 18.14 11.54
CA VAL A 630 -1.40 17.87 12.93
C VAL A 630 -1.01 19.07 13.81
N PRO A 631 -1.94 19.65 14.61
CA PRO A 631 -1.62 20.70 15.56
C PRO A 631 -0.57 20.24 16.58
N THR A 632 0.44 21.06 16.85
CA THR A 632 1.60 20.60 17.64
C THR A 632 1.41 20.85 19.13
N GLU A 633 1.37 22.11 19.57
CA GLU A 633 1.17 22.45 21.00
C GLU A 633 0.51 23.82 21.16
N TYR A 634 -0.08 24.08 22.33
CA TYR A 634 -0.41 25.43 22.74
C TYR A 634 0.82 26.09 23.36
N ASP A 635 1.49 26.97 22.61
CA ASP A 635 2.65 27.71 23.10
C ASP A 635 2.20 28.83 24.04
N SER A 636 2.12 28.47 25.32
CA SER A 636 1.75 29.38 26.39
C SER A 636 2.85 30.35 26.79
N ALA A 637 4.10 30.18 26.34
CA ALA A 637 5.24 30.99 26.78
C ALA A 637 5.48 32.17 25.84
N PHE A 638 5.57 31.91 24.54
CA PHE A 638 5.97 32.88 23.52
C PHE A 638 4.81 33.33 22.63
N ARG A 639 4.25 32.44 21.80
CA ARG A 639 3.27 32.79 20.75
C ARG A 639 1.83 32.94 21.24
N LYS A 640 1.50 32.42 22.43
CA LYS A 640 0.19 32.48 23.11
C LYS A 640 -0.97 31.93 22.27
N GLN A 641 -0.72 30.87 21.51
CA GLN A 641 -1.69 30.26 20.61
C GLN A 641 -1.39 28.78 20.38
N LEU A 642 -2.38 28.05 19.86
CA LEU A 642 -2.18 26.70 19.33
C LEU A 642 -1.37 26.79 18.03
N LEU A 643 -0.25 26.09 17.98
CA LEU A 643 0.58 26.02 16.79
C LEU A 643 0.04 24.99 15.82
N HIS A 644 -0.28 25.45 14.62
CA HIS A 644 -0.84 24.64 13.54
C HIS A 644 -0.20 25.09 12.23
N GLY A 645 0.52 24.19 11.55
CA GLY A 645 1.28 24.50 10.32
C GLY A 645 2.64 25.19 10.52
N THR A 646 2.89 25.79 11.68
CA THR A 646 4.19 26.44 11.99
C THR A 646 4.97 25.59 12.99
N VAL A 647 6.30 25.60 12.85
CA VAL A 647 7.22 24.82 13.70
C VAL A 647 7.06 25.14 15.18
N HIS A 648 7.14 24.13 16.03
CA HIS A 648 7.06 24.28 17.48
C HIS A 648 8.28 24.99 18.08
N ASP A 649 9.48 24.75 17.57
CA ASP A 649 10.70 25.38 18.08
C ASP A 649 10.69 26.89 17.84
N GLU A 650 10.90 27.67 18.92
CA GLU A 650 10.80 29.12 18.85
C GLU A 650 11.91 29.73 18.00
N GLY A 651 13.12 29.17 18.03
CA GLY A 651 14.26 29.65 17.26
C GLY A 651 14.07 29.46 15.76
N ALA A 652 13.65 28.27 15.35
CA ALA A 652 13.30 27.95 13.96
C ALA A 652 12.13 28.82 13.47
N ALA A 653 11.10 29.02 14.29
CA ALA A 653 9.98 29.89 13.95
C ALA A 653 10.45 31.33 13.69
N MET A 654 11.37 31.84 14.51
CA MET A 654 11.95 33.18 14.34
C MET A 654 12.88 33.31 13.11
N LEU A 655 13.32 32.19 12.53
CA LEU A 655 14.06 32.11 11.27
C LEU A 655 13.14 31.89 10.05
N GLY A 656 11.81 31.93 10.24
CA GLY A 656 10.83 31.72 9.18
C GLY A 656 10.44 30.26 8.95
N GLY A 657 10.67 29.41 9.95
CA GLY A 657 10.32 27.99 9.93
C GLY A 657 11.40 27.09 9.34
N VAL A 658 12.38 27.63 8.61
CA VAL A 658 13.45 26.85 7.97
C VAL A 658 14.70 26.85 8.84
N SER A 659 15.01 25.72 9.46
CA SER A 659 16.25 25.52 10.21
C SER A 659 16.70 24.07 10.19
N GLY A 660 17.97 23.84 10.52
CA GLY A 660 18.57 22.51 10.48
C GLY A 660 18.26 21.63 11.68
N HIS A 661 17.81 22.22 12.80
CA HIS A 661 17.51 21.49 14.04
C HIS A 661 16.03 21.16 14.23
N ALA A 662 15.14 21.92 13.58
CA ALA A 662 13.68 21.81 13.66
C ALA A 662 13.01 22.49 12.45
N GLY A 663 11.74 22.16 12.20
CA GLY A 663 10.90 22.83 11.20
C GLY A 663 10.46 21.98 10.03
N LEU A 664 11.06 20.80 9.86
CA LEU A 664 10.60 19.84 8.84
C LEU A 664 9.31 19.17 9.33
N PHE A 665 8.33 19.08 8.43
CA PHE A 665 7.12 18.30 8.58
C PHE A 665 7.14 17.14 7.59
N GLY A 666 6.38 16.08 7.89
CA GLY A 666 6.22 14.97 6.96
C GLY A 666 5.32 13.86 7.47
N THR A 667 5.04 12.91 6.59
CA THR A 667 4.31 11.68 6.90
C THR A 667 5.27 10.58 7.33
N SER A 668 4.74 9.53 7.98
CA SER A 668 5.56 8.38 8.38
C SER A 668 6.15 7.65 7.16
N ASN A 669 5.40 7.59 6.05
CA ASN A 669 5.83 6.98 4.78
C ASN A 669 7.05 7.67 4.16
N ASP A 670 7.02 9.00 4.02
CA ASP A 670 8.12 9.70 3.36
C ASP A 670 9.37 9.82 4.24
N LEU A 671 9.18 9.90 5.56
CA LEU A 671 10.31 9.75 6.47
C LEU A 671 10.93 8.35 6.36
N ALA A 672 10.11 7.30 6.21
CA ALA A 672 10.59 5.94 6.02
C ALA A 672 11.39 5.76 4.72
N LYS A 673 11.04 6.45 3.62
CA LYS A 673 11.84 6.46 2.38
C LYS A 673 13.27 6.95 2.65
N LEU A 674 13.41 8.05 3.39
CA LEU A 674 14.72 8.58 3.76
C LEU A 674 15.48 7.64 4.72
N MET A 675 14.77 6.98 5.63
CA MET A 675 15.40 5.98 6.50
C MET A 675 15.80 4.71 5.73
N HIS A 676 15.08 4.33 4.67
CA HIS A 676 15.47 3.25 3.75
C HIS A 676 16.74 3.60 2.98
N LEU A 677 16.85 4.85 2.52
CA LEU A 677 18.10 5.35 1.95
C LEU A 677 19.27 5.16 2.92
N TYR A 678 19.06 5.41 4.21
CA TYR A 678 20.09 5.21 5.24
C TYR A 678 20.35 3.73 5.55
N LEU A 679 19.30 2.90 5.60
CA LEU A 679 19.41 1.46 5.81
C LEU A 679 20.31 0.81 4.75
N TYR A 680 20.14 1.20 3.49
CA TYR A 680 20.93 0.72 2.35
C TYR A 680 22.11 1.64 2.00
N ASP A 681 22.65 2.35 2.99
CA ASP A 681 23.90 3.09 2.91
C ASP A 681 24.01 4.04 1.70
N GLY A 682 22.91 4.74 1.42
CA GLY A 682 22.79 5.73 0.37
C GLY A 682 22.24 5.22 -0.97
N LEU A 683 21.88 3.94 -1.08
CA LEU A 683 21.23 3.37 -2.26
C LEU A 683 19.70 3.42 -2.14
N TYR A 684 19.01 3.92 -3.16
CA TYR A 684 17.55 3.88 -3.24
C TYR A 684 17.10 3.89 -4.70
N ALA A 685 16.16 3.03 -5.08
CA ALA A 685 15.68 2.91 -6.47
C ALA A 685 16.80 2.69 -7.51
N GLU A 686 17.83 1.92 -7.12
CA GLU A 686 19.08 1.69 -7.89
C GLU A 686 19.94 2.94 -8.11
N GLU A 687 19.64 4.05 -7.44
CA GLU A 687 20.42 5.29 -7.49
C GLU A 687 21.21 5.48 -6.19
N GLN A 688 22.52 5.74 -6.29
CA GLN A 688 23.37 6.04 -5.15
C GLN A 688 23.31 7.54 -4.84
N LEU A 689 22.37 7.95 -3.99
CA LEU A 689 22.16 9.36 -3.62
C LEU A 689 23.19 9.84 -2.60
N ILE A 690 23.58 9.00 -1.64
CA ILE A 690 24.69 9.30 -0.71
C ILE A 690 25.79 8.30 -1.02
N ALA A 691 27.07 8.71 -1.12
CA ALA A 691 28.14 7.79 -1.48
C ALA A 691 28.22 6.59 -0.50
N SER A 692 28.48 5.40 -1.06
CA SER A 692 28.62 4.17 -0.27
C SER A 692 29.71 4.32 0.81
N GLY A 693 29.43 3.77 1.98
CA GLY A 693 30.24 3.82 3.19
C GLY A 693 29.93 5.03 4.10
N VAL A 694 29.32 6.10 3.58
CA VAL A 694 29.15 7.35 4.33
C VAL A 694 28.12 7.22 5.44
N VAL A 695 26.96 6.60 5.20
CA VAL A 695 25.94 6.44 6.26
C VAL A 695 26.45 5.49 7.33
N HIS A 696 27.11 4.41 6.91
CA HIS A 696 27.78 3.48 7.80
C HIS A 696 28.84 4.16 8.68
N GLU A 697 29.64 5.07 8.14
CA GLU A 697 30.62 5.85 8.91
C GLU A 697 29.94 6.79 9.92
N TYR A 698 28.90 7.50 9.48
CA TYR A 698 28.20 8.48 10.33
C TYR A 698 27.36 7.85 11.43
N SER A 699 26.88 6.63 11.23
CA SER A 699 26.11 5.87 12.24
C SER A 699 27.00 5.18 13.27
N LYS A 700 28.32 5.09 13.06
CA LYS A 700 29.26 4.51 14.05
C LYS A 700 29.42 5.40 15.27
N CYS A 701 29.66 4.76 16.40
CA CYS A 701 29.95 5.47 17.64
C CYS A 701 31.36 6.00 17.56
N VAL A 702 31.51 7.30 17.79
CA VAL A 702 32.78 7.97 17.61
C VAL A 702 33.59 8.00 18.91
N PHE A 703 32.93 8.19 20.05
CA PHE A 703 33.56 8.47 21.35
C PHE A 703 33.02 7.56 22.46
N CYS A 704 32.76 6.29 22.11
CA CYS A 704 32.17 5.31 23.04
C CYS A 704 33.03 5.07 24.28
N GLU A 705 34.35 5.01 24.11
CA GLU A 705 35.31 4.83 25.21
C GLU A 705 35.31 6.01 26.19
N GLU A 706 34.85 7.18 25.74
CA GLU A 706 34.71 8.41 26.53
C GLU A 706 33.30 8.59 27.12
N GLY A 707 32.43 7.58 26.96
CA GLY A 707 31.05 7.59 27.47
C GLY A 707 30.04 8.34 26.59
N ASN A 708 30.44 8.77 25.38
CA ASN A 708 29.54 9.39 24.40
C ASN A 708 29.17 8.37 23.30
N TYR A 709 28.00 7.76 23.46
CA TYR A 709 27.52 6.67 22.59
C TYR A 709 26.99 7.13 21.22
N ARG A 710 27.18 8.39 20.82
CA ARG A 710 26.56 8.93 19.61
C ARG A 710 27.28 8.58 18.33
N GLY A 711 26.48 8.48 17.27
CA GLY A 711 26.96 8.65 15.91
C GLY A 711 27.16 10.13 15.58
N MET A 712 27.74 10.40 14.42
CA MET A 712 27.77 11.75 13.88
C MET A 712 26.34 12.13 13.47
N GLY A 713 25.70 12.98 14.27
CA GLY A 713 24.32 13.42 14.11
C GLY A 713 23.26 12.41 14.60
N PHE A 714 23.53 11.11 14.50
CA PHE A 714 22.60 10.05 14.93
C PHE A 714 22.64 9.74 16.43
N ASP A 715 21.48 9.39 16.99
CA ASP A 715 21.38 8.65 18.24
C ASP A 715 21.82 7.19 17.98
N ARG A 716 22.52 6.57 18.93
CA ARG A 716 22.62 5.10 19.04
C ARG A 716 22.04 4.66 20.38
N ALA A 717 21.87 3.34 20.56
CA ALA A 717 21.50 2.77 21.84
C ALA A 717 22.53 3.17 22.91
N ASN A 718 22.13 4.02 23.86
CA ASN A 718 23.01 4.54 24.90
C ASN A 718 23.32 3.50 25.99
N LYS A 719 22.46 2.50 26.10
CA LYS A 719 22.57 1.35 27.01
C LYS A 719 21.94 0.14 26.32
N PRO A 720 22.68 -0.55 25.43
CA PRO A 720 22.17 -1.75 24.77
C PRO A 720 21.62 -2.75 25.80
N GLY A 721 20.43 -3.30 25.53
CA GLY A 721 19.73 -4.21 26.44
C GLY A 721 18.97 -3.57 27.62
N ASP A 722 19.06 -2.25 27.85
CA ASP A 722 18.31 -1.59 28.94
C ASP A 722 16.87 -1.25 28.49
N PRO A 723 15.81 -1.76 29.16
CA PRO A 723 14.40 -1.42 28.87
C PRO A 723 14.04 0.05 29.08
N ASN A 724 14.91 0.82 29.73
CA ASN A 724 14.77 2.26 29.92
C ASN A 724 15.76 3.07 29.06
N GLY A 725 16.42 2.42 28.10
CA GLY A 725 17.27 3.06 27.10
C GLY A 725 16.48 3.89 26.09
N ASN A 726 17.21 4.54 25.19
CA ASN A 726 16.61 5.27 24.07
C ASN A 726 16.28 4.40 22.85
N ALA A 727 16.60 3.10 22.90
CA ALA A 727 16.32 2.09 21.89
C ALA A 727 15.58 0.91 22.53
N ALA A 728 15.01 0.02 21.72
CA ALA A 728 14.47 -1.24 22.23
C ALA A 728 15.61 -2.11 22.80
N PRO A 729 15.39 -2.84 23.91
CA PRO A 729 16.38 -3.76 24.49
C PRO A 729 16.96 -4.75 23.49
N SER A 730 16.11 -5.28 22.61
CA SER A 730 16.49 -6.29 21.61
C SER A 730 17.04 -5.68 20.32
N ALA A 731 17.16 -4.35 20.24
CA ALA A 731 17.76 -3.70 19.08
C ALA A 731 19.25 -4.03 18.96
N SER A 732 19.73 -4.26 17.74
CA SER A 732 21.15 -4.54 17.53
C SER A 732 22.01 -3.37 18.00
N GLU A 733 23.25 -3.64 18.41
CA GLU A 733 24.18 -2.58 18.78
C GLU A 733 24.45 -1.63 17.61
N LYS A 734 24.38 -2.12 16.37
CA LYS A 734 24.57 -1.33 15.14
C LYS A 734 23.38 -0.43 14.82
N SER A 735 22.28 -0.54 15.56
CA SER A 735 21.10 0.28 15.33
C SER A 735 21.33 1.74 15.69
N PHE A 736 20.66 2.63 14.96
CA PHE A 736 20.80 4.07 15.08
C PHE A 736 19.51 4.76 14.68
N GLY A 737 19.34 6.03 15.07
CA GLY A 737 18.12 6.77 14.76
C GLY A 737 18.12 8.17 15.35
N HIS A 738 16.93 8.68 15.66
CA HIS A 738 16.78 9.93 16.41
C HIS A 738 15.40 10.05 17.06
N SER A 739 15.36 10.64 18.25
CA SER A 739 14.11 11.01 18.92
C SER A 739 13.75 12.50 18.71
N GLY A 740 12.46 12.82 18.57
CA GLY A 740 11.98 14.19 18.43
C GLY A 740 11.27 14.71 19.68
N PHE A 741 11.39 16.02 19.91
CA PHE A 741 10.80 16.70 21.06
C PHE A 741 9.27 16.60 21.11
N THR A 742 8.63 16.64 19.94
CA THR A 742 7.17 16.52 19.74
C THR A 742 6.64 15.12 20.00
N GLY A 743 7.50 14.15 20.33
CA GLY A 743 7.14 12.75 20.57
C GLY A 743 7.41 11.84 19.39
N THR A 744 7.90 12.38 18.28
CA THR A 744 8.34 11.60 17.12
C THR A 744 9.57 10.75 17.46
N TYR A 745 9.77 9.65 16.73
CA TYR A 745 10.91 8.77 16.86
C TYR A 745 11.11 7.99 15.57
N THR A 746 12.37 7.84 15.15
CA THR A 746 12.72 6.94 14.06
C THR A 746 13.98 6.16 14.40
N TRP A 747 14.03 4.91 13.98
CA TRP A 747 15.12 3.99 14.27
C TRP A 747 15.34 3.04 13.10
N ILE A 748 16.61 2.72 12.86
CA ILE A 748 17.08 1.82 11.81
C ILE A 748 17.92 0.75 12.50
N ASP A 749 17.62 -0.51 12.20
CA ASP A 749 18.44 -1.65 12.60
C ASP A 749 18.96 -2.36 11.35
N PRO A 750 20.20 -2.06 10.91
CA PRO A 750 20.77 -2.67 9.72
C PRO A 750 20.98 -4.18 9.82
N GLU A 751 21.11 -4.74 11.01
CA GLU A 751 21.34 -6.17 11.19
C GLU A 751 20.07 -6.99 10.97
N ASN A 752 18.93 -6.43 11.37
CA ASN A 752 17.62 -7.04 11.19
C ASN A 752 16.86 -6.48 9.98
N GLU A 753 17.48 -5.56 9.23
CA GLU A 753 16.90 -4.78 8.12
C GLU A 753 15.58 -4.07 8.46
N ILE A 754 15.49 -3.49 9.67
CA ILE A 754 14.28 -2.82 10.16
C ILE A 754 14.39 -1.32 10.00
N VAL A 755 13.30 -0.70 9.52
CA VAL A 755 13.04 0.73 9.70
C VAL A 755 11.76 0.92 10.48
N TYR A 756 11.83 1.76 11.51
CA TYR A 756 10.71 2.15 12.36
C TYR A 756 10.53 3.67 12.35
N VAL A 757 9.30 4.11 12.11
CA VAL A 757 8.87 5.51 12.23
C VAL A 757 7.65 5.58 13.13
N PHE A 758 7.72 6.46 14.13
CA PHE A 758 6.64 6.79 15.05
C PHE A 758 6.44 8.30 15.04
N LEU A 759 5.26 8.76 14.66
CA LEU A 759 4.92 10.17 14.67
C LEU A 759 3.81 10.43 15.69
N SER A 760 3.97 11.48 16.48
CA SER A 760 2.95 11.95 17.42
C SER A 760 3.15 13.43 17.72
N ASN A 761 2.15 14.03 18.36
CA ASN A 761 2.20 15.38 18.92
C ASN A 761 2.03 15.32 20.45
N ARG A 762 2.89 14.57 21.16
CA ARG A 762 2.83 14.40 22.63
C ARG A 762 2.82 15.72 23.42
N VAL A 763 3.34 16.78 22.80
CA VAL A 763 3.38 18.13 23.35
C VAL A 763 2.03 18.86 23.25
N ASN A 764 1.02 18.25 22.63
CA ASN A 764 -0.35 18.75 22.67
C ASN A 764 -1.05 18.31 23.97
N PRO A 765 -1.74 19.22 24.70
CA PRO A 765 -1.73 20.66 24.49
C PRO A 765 -0.48 21.34 25.09
N THR A 766 0.27 20.68 25.98
CA THR A 766 1.46 21.24 26.63
C THR A 766 2.69 20.32 26.55
N ARG A 767 3.85 20.92 26.25
CA ARG A 767 5.18 20.27 26.27
C ARG A 767 5.58 19.64 27.62
N GLU A 768 4.93 20.03 28.71
CA GLU A 768 5.15 19.45 30.05
C GLU A 768 4.64 18.00 30.15
N ASN A 769 3.84 17.52 29.19
CA ASN A 769 3.40 16.14 29.16
C ASN A 769 4.56 15.17 28.88
N ARG A 770 5.00 14.45 29.91
CA ARG A 770 6.10 13.47 29.83
C ARG A 770 5.64 12.01 29.84
N ASN A 771 4.34 11.74 29.75
CA ASN A 771 3.79 10.39 29.92
C ASN A 771 4.31 9.41 28.86
N ILE A 772 4.53 9.85 27.61
CA ILE A 772 5.09 9.00 26.55
C ILE A 772 6.48 8.44 26.90
N TYR A 773 7.30 9.22 27.63
CA TYR A 773 8.62 8.79 28.09
C TYR A 773 8.50 7.88 29.31
N LYS A 774 7.60 8.19 30.24
CA LYS A 774 7.38 7.34 31.43
C LYS A 774 6.91 5.93 31.06
N LEU A 775 6.14 5.81 29.98
CA LEU A 775 5.65 4.54 29.46
C LEU A 775 6.61 3.84 28.49
N ASN A 776 7.71 4.49 28.07
CA ASN A 776 8.60 4.00 27.02
C ASN A 776 7.86 3.52 25.76
N VAL A 777 6.76 4.18 25.37
CA VAL A 777 5.84 3.70 24.32
C VAL A 777 6.59 3.36 23.02
N ARG A 778 7.51 4.23 22.61
CA ARG A 778 8.20 4.15 21.32
C ARG A 778 9.17 2.96 21.27
N THR A 779 10.00 2.80 22.30
CA THR A 779 10.95 1.68 22.38
C THR A 779 10.25 0.36 22.63
N ASN A 780 9.18 0.34 23.43
CA ASN A 780 8.38 -0.86 23.67
C ASN A 780 7.61 -1.31 22.40
N ILE A 781 7.10 -0.38 21.60
CA ILE A 781 6.50 -0.70 20.28
C ILE A 781 7.51 -1.42 19.39
N MET A 782 8.75 -0.93 19.33
CA MET A 782 9.80 -1.59 18.55
C MET A 782 10.19 -2.95 19.14
N GLU A 783 10.19 -3.08 20.47
CA GLU A 783 10.43 -4.36 21.17
C GLU A 783 9.40 -5.44 20.82
N GLU A 784 8.13 -5.09 20.61
CA GLU A 784 7.12 -6.08 20.17
C GLU A 784 7.45 -6.70 18.81
N VAL A 785 8.10 -5.94 17.91
CA VAL A 785 8.56 -6.49 16.62
C VAL A 785 9.66 -7.52 16.83
N TYR A 786 10.63 -7.23 17.70
CA TYR A 786 11.70 -8.18 18.01
C TYR A 786 11.15 -9.45 18.65
N LYS A 787 10.19 -9.34 19.57
CA LYS A 787 9.48 -10.50 20.14
C LYS A 787 8.72 -11.28 19.08
N ALA A 788 8.04 -10.60 18.14
CA ALA A 788 7.35 -11.26 17.04
C ALA A 788 8.32 -12.02 16.13
N MET A 789 9.51 -11.46 15.87
CA MET A 789 10.58 -12.13 15.13
C MET A 789 11.13 -13.35 15.87
N GLU A 790 11.32 -13.27 17.18
CA GLU A 790 11.77 -14.41 17.99
C GLU A 790 10.73 -15.54 17.96
N LYS A 791 9.44 -15.22 18.14
CA LYS A 791 8.35 -16.20 18.02
C LYS A 791 8.28 -16.82 16.62
N ALA A 792 8.52 -16.04 15.56
CA ALA A 792 8.57 -16.54 14.19
C ALA A 792 9.70 -17.57 14.02
N LYS A 793 10.92 -17.26 14.50
CA LYS A 793 12.05 -18.20 14.48
C LYS A 793 11.76 -19.50 15.24
N LEU A 794 11.09 -19.42 16.39
CA LEU A 794 10.71 -20.61 17.17
C LEU A 794 9.69 -21.48 16.42
N ARG A 795 8.75 -20.88 15.68
CA ARG A 795 7.78 -21.62 14.85
C ARG A 795 8.41 -22.35 13.67
N GLU A 796 9.52 -21.87 13.13
CA GLU A 796 10.23 -22.53 12.03
C GLU A 796 11.08 -23.73 12.49
N GLN A 797 11.45 -23.77 13.78
CA GLN A 797 12.25 -24.85 14.38
C GLN A 797 11.42 -26.06 14.84
N HIS A 798 10.11 -25.88 14.96
CA HIS A 798 9.14 -26.91 15.37
C HIS A 798 8.29 -27.35 14.19
#